data_AF-A0A385ABG3-F1
#
_entry.id   AF-A0A385ABG3-F1
#
_cell.length_a   1.000
_cell.length_b   1.000
_cell.length_c   1.000
_cell.angle_alpha   90.00
_cell.angle_beta   90.00
_cell.angle_gamma   90.00
#
_symmetry.space_group_name_H-M   'P 1'
#
loop_
_entity.id
_entity.type
_entity.pdbx_description
1 polymer ?
#
loop_
_entity_poly.entity_id
_entity_poly.type
_entity_poly.pdbx_seq_one_letter_code
_entity_poly.pdbx_strand_id
1 'polypeptide(L)'
;MKKNHRIYTVLCAGVLLTTPILTAVSGVQAATTFQAESSQVVSSSAVSASSVESSQSQSSSQTSSVAPTQSLQPTTEADKPEINSAEKVQVAPKAALNMDYQKAISAAIDHITSTNGSGPWQALAFKQSGISMTDAQRQSFIKTIGNDVDQMAAEGRYSATDAERSVIGLTALGEDPTNFHGVNLIQKTIEASTAKYVGINGQIYGIIALSTKDYGEEANKTITTLIQAVLQKQNVDKGWALFGTDSDVDITGMAMTALGMHRDVTGVQPALDKAVSMLKDKAFQKATGGFFIPSSFSKVENSNSISQAVMGLMAAGVDPAKAFVGDNGVNPISRLLAYQRTDGEFRWQFDNDSGALAMATEQATYALDQYEFFLNGKGSIYNFGGSTTTDPTDPVDPTNPTNPVDPTNPTNPVDPTDPTVPTDENSLSVQKSLDLSKTAVKSLVESEIDDENFLGSDIIFGAGRTGQLSRTQIKQLNDKLIEQSKAGNITKPNDLARVILNLQAMGIDPTNFDGRNLANELYESKTATNMGSYMDATILLALVSGHYQAPKDAKFTVSDLVASLVKDGQNMGNDGWGYEKDGVKTKDVDTTAVGMLALKTALLANDTYQLNDILVSQANTLLTNAQEFIESSATLDGGYGINGFSPSNTNSTAMGLAALATNGVDTTKVLEYKKGSALSSLLSFQNEDGSFKTDYSVSLATGQALLGLKAYQEYVAKKGSLYDFVKNPVNKYVEYADVTVQAVDQDGKVLKTTTVANQEVGKKITVKADQVAVDGYDLKDDATKDVTVGKKGTIVKFIYNKHVAPIVQYADVTVQAIDQDGKVLKSVTVKHQEVGKKITVKAGQVAVNGYDLKDEATKDITVEKAGKTVKFTYAKHTTVVTPTTEYADVTVQAVDPMGKVLKTVKMSHQEVGQIITVKASQLLVSGYDLKDDATKTLTVAKDGSTISFKYVKQAILDGDQDSSDTKTPSSNDRTSNGTGEDNAETTLPQTGVKTALMSITVGLVMVISALGVWFKKSTKKA
;
A
#
# COMPACT_ATOMS: atom_id res chain seq x y z
N MET A 1 -28.73 -32.00 14.00
CA MET A 1 -29.35 -32.83 15.07
C MET A 1 -29.31 -32.03 16.39
N LYS A 2 -30.02 -32.43 17.47
CA LYS A 2 -30.07 -31.69 18.75
C LYS A 2 -29.78 -32.58 19.96
N LYS A 3 -28.82 -32.15 20.80
CA LYS A 3 -28.58 -32.38 22.27
C LYS A 3 -27.07 -32.21 22.51
N ASN A 4 -26.58 -31.20 23.23
CA ASN A 4 -26.71 -30.87 24.67
C ASN A 4 -25.79 -31.74 25.57
N HIS A 5 -24.80 -31.11 26.22
CA HIS A 5 -24.83 -30.89 27.69
C HIS A 5 -23.85 -29.79 28.19
N ARG A 6 -24.39 -28.92 29.06
CA ARG A 6 -23.83 -28.13 30.20
C ARG A 6 -22.32 -27.81 30.24
N ILE A 7 -21.88 -26.55 30.37
CA ILE A 7 -22.16 -25.52 31.41
C ILE A 7 -21.56 -25.84 32.79
N TYR A 8 -20.58 -25.01 33.20
CA TYR A 8 -20.35 -24.61 34.59
C TYR A 8 -19.98 -23.11 34.63
N THR A 9 -20.84 -22.27 35.20
CA THR A 9 -20.54 -20.85 35.50
C THR A 9 -21.44 -20.37 36.65
N VAL A 10 -20.82 -19.82 37.69
CA VAL A 10 -21.42 -19.18 38.88
C VAL A 10 -20.41 -18.08 39.26
N LEU A 11 -20.60 -16.77 39.06
CA LEU A 11 -21.80 -15.91 38.98
C LEU A 11 -22.46 -15.68 40.36
N CYS A 12 -22.28 -14.48 40.92
CA CYS A 12 -23.29 -13.58 41.52
C CYS A 12 -22.64 -12.57 42.49
N ALA A 13 -23.17 -11.36 42.73
CA ALA A 13 -24.16 -10.53 42.01
C ALA A 13 -24.17 -9.10 42.61
N GLY A 14 -24.82 -8.14 41.94
CA GLY A 14 -24.95 -6.75 42.45
C GLY A 14 -25.87 -5.86 41.62
N VAL A 15 -27.11 -6.30 41.37
CA VAL A 15 -28.08 -5.61 40.49
C VAL A 15 -29.22 -5.00 41.29
N LEU A 16 -29.63 -3.76 40.96
CA LEU A 16 -31.04 -3.35 40.89
C LEU A 16 -31.25 -2.06 40.07
N LEU A 17 -32.47 -1.86 39.57
CA LEU A 17 -32.86 -0.84 38.58
C LEU A 17 -33.85 0.17 39.17
N THR A 18 -33.75 1.45 38.80
CA THR A 18 -34.90 2.36 38.58
C THR A 18 -34.52 3.52 37.64
N THR A 19 -35.54 4.16 37.05
CA THR A 19 -35.48 5.33 36.13
C THR A 19 -36.80 6.12 36.26
N PRO A 20 -36.96 7.33 35.69
CA PRO A 20 -36.05 8.49 35.66
C PRO A 20 -36.77 9.81 36.01
N ILE A 21 -36.07 10.83 36.54
CA ILE A 21 -36.58 12.22 36.62
C ILE A 21 -35.50 13.24 36.19
N LEU A 22 -35.96 14.33 35.59
CA LEU A 22 -35.18 15.46 35.05
C LEU A 22 -35.24 16.65 36.03
N THR A 23 -34.12 17.36 36.29
CA THR A 23 -33.95 18.85 36.30
C THR A 23 -32.78 19.38 37.17
N ALA A 24 -31.98 20.26 36.57
CA ALA A 24 -31.48 21.55 37.06
C ALA A 24 -30.58 21.74 38.33
N VAL A 25 -29.33 22.19 38.07
CA VAL A 25 -28.70 23.47 38.51
C VAL A 25 -28.35 23.75 40.02
N SER A 26 -27.07 24.11 40.23
CA SER A 26 -26.45 24.98 41.28
C SER A 26 -26.13 24.45 42.69
N GLY A 27 -25.16 25.12 43.36
CA GLY A 27 -24.64 24.84 44.72
C GLY A 27 -23.48 23.83 44.74
N VAL A 28 -22.19 24.11 45.05
CA VAL A 28 -21.45 25.14 45.82
C VAL A 28 -21.47 24.93 47.35
N GLN A 29 -20.30 24.52 47.89
CA GLN A 29 -19.88 24.53 49.30
C GLN A 29 -20.67 23.65 50.30
N ALA A 30 -20.14 23.23 51.47
CA ALA A 30 -18.77 22.97 51.95
C ALA A 30 -18.86 22.31 53.35
N ALA A 31 -17.75 21.71 53.85
CA ALA A 31 -17.56 21.32 55.27
C ALA A 31 -18.53 20.23 55.80
N THR A 32 -18.36 19.56 56.95
CA THR A 32 -17.23 19.27 57.88
C THR A 32 -17.61 17.96 58.61
N THR A 33 -16.79 16.89 58.59
CA THR A 33 -15.78 16.50 59.61
C THR A 33 -16.36 15.81 60.86
N PHE A 34 -15.57 14.90 61.48
CA PHE A 34 -15.83 14.13 62.72
C PHE A 34 -16.91 13.02 62.62
N GLN A 35 -16.88 11.91 63.39
CA GLN A 35 -15.82 11.06 64.00
C GLN A 35 -16.54 9.90 64.74
N ALA A 36 -15.88 8.74 64.96
CA ALA A 36 -16.14 7.79 66.07
C ALA A 36 -17.57 7.20 66.24
N GLU A 37 -17.85 6.09 66.95
CA GLU A 37 -17.07 5.04 67.63
C GLU A 37 -17.89 3.72 67.44
N SER A 38 -17.30 2.56 67.17
CA SER A 38 -16.84 1.56 68.16
C SER A 38 -17.90 1.02 69.14
N SER A 39 -18.29 -0.24 68.93
CA SER A 39 -18.90 -1.26 69.84
C SER A 39 -19.01 -2.54 68.99
N GLN A 40 -18.53 -3.75 69.33
CA GLN A 40 -18.82 -4.64 70.47
C GLN A 40 -20.35 -4.85 70.70
N VAL A 41 -20.86 -6.00 71.15
CA VAL A 41 -20.31 -7.06 72.02
C VAL A 41 -20.93 -8.45 71.67
N VAL A 42 -20.53 -9.49 72.42
CA VAL A 42 -21.18 -10.82 72.64
C VAL A 42 -20.67 -11.99 71.77
N SER A 43 -20.69 -13.19 72.37
CA SER A 43 -19.83 -14.35 72.08
C SER A 43 -20.55 -15.70 72.33
N SER A 44 -19.78 -16.81 72.37
CA SER A 44 -20.17 -18.22 72.65
C SER A 44 -20.79 -18.98 71.45
N SER A 45 -20.59 -20.28 71.24
CA SER A 45 -19.87 -21.35 72.00
C SER A 45 -19.01 -22.18 71.01
N ALA A 46 -17.79 -22.65 71.33
CA ALA A 46 -17.45 -23.90 72.08
C ALA A 46 -18.21 -25.15 71.57
N VAL A 47 -17.60 -26.33 71.33
CA VAL A 47 -16.57 -27.06 72.11
C VAL A 47 -15.68 -27.97 71.23
N SER A 48 -14.36 -27.97 71.52
CA SER A 48 -13.31 -29.06 71.52
C SER A 48 -13.43 -30.33 70.64
N ALA A 49 -12.36 -30.97 70.13
CA ALA A 49 -10.89 -30.70 70.01
C ALA A 49 -10.35 -31.66 68.90
N SER A 50 -9.12 -32.20 68.77
CA SER A 50 -7.83 -32.31 69.50
C SER A 50 -6.79 -32.95 68.54
N SER A 51 -5.46 -32.83 68.62
CA SER A 51 -4.51 -32.09 69.49
C SER A 51 -3.06 -32.31 68.99
N VAL A 52 -2.14 -31.36 69.22
CA VAL A 52 -0.66 -31.55 69.39
C VAL A 52 0.12 -32.01 68.13
N GLU A 53 1.07 -31.25 67.57
CA GLU A 53 2.45 -30.95 68.07
C GLU A 53 3.41 -32.17 68.00
N SER A 54 4.72 -32.02 67.77
CA SER A 54 5.56 -30.81 67.68
C SER A 54 6.72 -30.94 66.67
N SER A 55 7.41 -29.81 66.46
CA SER A 55 8.61 -29.63 65.65
C SER A 55 9.87 -30.31 66.23
N GLN A 56 10.87 -30.55 65.37
CA GLN A 56 12.22 -30.02 65.60
C GLN A 56 13.08 -29.93 64.33
N SER A 57 14.25 -29.30 64.47
CA SER A 57 14.97 -28.57 63.43
C SER A 57 16.37 -29.13 63.10
N GLN A 58 16.95 -28.59 62.02
CA GLN A 58 18.38 -28.34 61.82
C GLN A 58 19.35 -29.48 61.38
N SER A 59 19.87 -29.27 60.16
CA SER A 59 21.30 -28.94 59.90
C SER A 59 22.31 -30.03 59.46
N SER A 60 23.00 -29.68 58.36
CA SER A 60 24.44 -29.86 58.10
C SER A 60 25.09 -31.25 57.99
N SER A 61 25.25 -31.68 56.74
CA SER A 61 26.55 -31.76 56.04
C SER A 61 27.50 -32.98 56.16
N GLN A 62 28.25 -33.16 55.06
CA GLN A 62 29.57 -33.80 54.89
C GLN A 62 29.72 -35.33 54.75
N THR A 63 29.86 -35.73 53.48
CA THR A 63 31.01 -36.47 52.89
C THR A 63 31.13 -38.01 52.92
N SER A 64 31.59 -38.51 51.77
CA SER A 64 32.52 -39.65 51.55
C SER A 64 32.01 -41.09 51.41
N SER A 65 31.83 -41.47 50.13
CA SER A 65 32.69 -42.41 49.38
C SER A 65 32.41 -43.92 49.35
N VAL A 66 33.10 -44.57 48.39
CA VAL A 66 33.22 -46.02 48.09
C VAL A 66 32.03 -46.70 47.38
N ALA A 67 32.17 -46.84 46.05
CA ALA A 67 31.72 -48.01 45.27
C ALA A 67 32.90 -49.03 45.19
N PRO A 68 32.75 -50.32 44.81
CA PRO A 68 32.11 -50.75 43.55
C PRO A 68 31.44 -52.15 43.55
N THR A 69 31.06 -52.62 42.34
CA THR A 69 30.74 -54.03 41.94
C THR A 69 29.46 -54.69 42.52
N GLN A 70 28.73 -55.57 41.81
CA GLN A 70 28.91 -56.10 40.44
C GLN A 70 27.56 -56.46 39.75
N SER A 71 27.59 -56.41 38.41
CA SER A 71 26.71 -57.01 37.39
C SER A 71 25.54 -57.95 37.77
N LEU A 72 24.41 -57.78 37.05
CA LEU A 72 23.84 -58.81 36.16
C LEU A 72 22.99 -58.19 35.04
N GLN A 73 22.75 -58.92 33.94
CA GLN A 73 22.06 -58.46 32.71
C GLN A 73 20.63 -59.06 32.58
N PRO A 74 19.79 -58.63 31.61
CA PRO A 74 18.33 -58.53 31.83
C PRO A 74 17.46 -59.56 31.08
N THR A 75 16.20 -59.65 31.49
CA THR A 75 15.08 -60.23 30.71
C THR A 75 13.77 -59.50 31.00
N THR A 76 13.12 -58.98 29.94
CA THR A 76 11.65 -58.89 29.68
C THR A 76 10.64 -58.42 30.75
N GLU A 77 9.53 -57.75 30.44
CA GLU A 77 9.06 -56.90 29.32
C GLU A 77 7.70 -56.28 29.77
N ALA A 78 7.07 -55.41 28.95
CA ALA A 78 5.83 -54.66 29.20
C ALA A 78 5.94 -53.54 30.28
N ASP A 79 5.38 -52.35 30.13
CA ASP A 79 4.71 -51.74 28.96
C ASP A 79 5.27 -50.33 28.70
N LYS A 80 5.38 -49.99 27.41
CA LYS A 80 5.73 -48.64 26.95
C LYS A 80 4.85 -48.34 25.73
N PRO A 81 4.14 -47.20 25.67
CA PRO A 81 3.29 -46.91 24.51
C PRO A 81 4.16 -46.67 23.28
N GLU A 82 4.08 -47.57 22.29
CA GLU A 82 4.61 -47.32 20.96
C GLU A 82 3.85 -46.17 20.30
N ILE A 83 4.57 -45.13 19.87
CA ILE A 83 4.05 -44.20 18.87
C ILE A 83 4.20 -44.91 17.53
N ASN A 84 3.07 -45.24 16.91
CA ASN A 84 3.00 -46.04 15.69
C ASN A 84 3.46 -45.22 14.46
N SER A 85 4.77 -45.11 14.27
CA SER A 85 5.42 -44.32 13.22
C SER A 85 5.32 -44.96 11.82
N ALA A 86 4.10 -45.16 11.34
CA ALA A 86 3.80 -45.80 10.05
C ALA A 86 2.53 -45.26 9.38
N GLU A 87 2.26 -43.95 9.51
CA GLU A 87 1.19 -43.32 8.73
C GLU A 87 1.55 -43.33 7.24
N LYS A 88 0.74 -44.01 6.43
CA LYS A 88 1.00 -44.20 5.01
C LYS A 88 0.72 -42.90 4.25
N VAL A 89 1.78 -42.15 3.94
CA VAL A 89 1.76 -41.10 2.91
C VAL A 89 1.10 -41.67 1.65
N GLN A 90 -0.06 -41.13 1.29
CA GLN A 90 -0.90 -41.70 0.24
C GLN A 90 -0.41 -41.25 -1.13
N VAL A 91 0.65 -41.90 -1.62
CA VAL A 91 1.25 -41.61 -2.93
C VAL A 91 0.19 -41.67 -4.02
N ALA A 92 0.02 -40.56 -4.75
CA ALA A 92 -0.96 -40.46 -5.83
C ALA A 92 -0.70 -41.56 -6.89
N PRO A 93 -1.75 -42.25 -7.38
CA PRO A 93 -1.58 -43.38 -8.28
C PRO A 93 -1.05 -42.95 -9.66
N LYS A 94 -0.36 -43.89 -10.31
CA LYS A 94 0.48 -43.79 -11.52
C LYS A 94 -0.20 -43.33 -12.83
N ALA A 95 -1.32 -42.60 -12.78
CA ALA A 95 -1.73 -41.76 -13.89
C ALA A 95 -0.73 -40.61 -14.02
N ALA A 96 -0.34 -40.24 -15.25
CA ALA A 96 0.64 -39.18 -15.45
C ALA A 96 0.12 -37.88 -14.82
N LEU A 97 0.85 -37.36 -13.82
CA LEU A 97 0.49 -36.12 -13.13
C LEU A 97 0.66 -34.99 -14.14
N ASN A 98 -0.48 -34.53 -14.67
CA ASN A 98 -0.53 -33.78 -15.91
C ASN A 98 0.27 -32.47 -15.75
N MET A 99 1.39 -32.34 -16.47
CA MET A 99 2.31 -31.18 -16.40
C MET A 99 1.72 -29.95 -17.12
N ASP A 100 0.43 -29.69 -16.90
CA ASP A 100 -0.32 -28.57 -17.43
C ASP A 100 -0.10 -27.34 -16.53
N TYR A 101 1.18 -26.96 -16.40
CA TYR A 101 1.59 -25.82 -15.57
C TYR A 101 1.05 -24.50 -16.11
N GLN A 102 0.81 -24.40 -17.42
CA GLN A 102 0.19 -23.24 -18.06
C GLN A 102 -1.26 -23.03 -17.59
N LYS A 103 -2.04 -24.11 -17.46
CA LYS A 103 -3.36 -24.08 -16.83
C LYS A 103 -3.27 -23.79 -15.33
N ALA A 104 -2.25 -24.29 -14.64
CA ALA A 104 -2.05 -24.01 -13.22
C ALA A 104 -1.77 -22.50 -12.98
N ILE A 105 -0.89 -21.90 -13.78
CA ILE A 105 -0.66 -20.44 -13.82
C ILE A 105 -1.98 -19.71 -14.08
N SER A 106 -2.71 -20.11 -15.13
CA SER A 106 -3.98 -19.47 -15.51
C SER A 106 -5.00 -19.48 -14.37
N ALA A 107 -5.21 -20.64 -13.73
CA ALA A 107 -6.13 -20.79 -12.60
C ALA A 107 -5.69 -19.97 -11.37
N ALA A 108 -4.39 -19.80 -11.14
CA ALA A 108 -3.88 -18.97 -10.06
C ALA A 108 -4.05 -17.47 -10.33
N ILE A 109 -3.92 -17.01 -11.58
CA ILE A 109 -4.24 -15.62 -11.97
C ILE A 109 -5.75 -15.35 -11.88
N ASP A 110 -6.59 -16.29 -12.30
CA ASP A 110 -8.04 -16.23 -12.08
C ASP A 110 -8.36 -16.12 -10.57
N HIS A 111 -7.66 -16.87 -9.72
CA HIS A 111 -7.80 -16.77 -8.26
C HIS A 111 -7.37 -15.40 -7.71
N ILE A 112 -6.16 -14.93 -8.05
CA ILE A 112 -5.58 -13.64 -7.61
C ILE A 112 -6.48 -12.46 -8.04
N THR A 113 -7.09 -12.53 -9.23
CA THR A 113 -8.03 -11.50 -9.70
C THR A 113 -9.38 -11.57 -8.99
N SER A 114 -9.90 -12.77 -8.71
CA SER A 114 -11.17 -12.94 -7.97
C SER A 114 -11.14 -12.38 -6.54
N THR A 115 -9.95 -12.35 -5.92
CA THR A 115 -9.72 -11.90 -4.54
C THR A 115 -9.35 -10.42 -4.42
N ASN A 116 -9.20 -9.69 -5.53
CA ASN A 116 -8.68 -8.31 -5.60
C ASN A 116 -7.23 -8.14 -5.07
N GLY A 117 -6.39 -9.17 -5.20
CA GLY A 117 -4.96 -9.06 -4.88
C GLY A 117 -4.28 -7.97 -5.72
N SER A 118 -3.57 -7.04 -5.07
CA SER A 118 -3.05 -5.81 -5.71
C SER A 118 -1.61 -5.41 -5.34
N GLY A 119 -0.82 -6.30 -4.73
CA GLY A 119 0.58 -6.04 -4.38
C GLY A 119 1.59 -6.27 -5.52
N PRO A 120 2.90 -6.04 -5.26
CA PRO A 120 3.95 -6.13 -6.27
C PRO A 120 4.24 -7.56 -6.76
N TRP A 121 4.09 -8.59 -5.92
CA TRP A 121 4.33 -9.98 -6.32
C TRP A 121 3.18 -10.52 -7.19
N GLN A 122 1.95 -10.14 -6.88
CA GLN A 122 0.78 -10.39 -7.72
C GLN A 122 0.93 -9.68 -9.08
N ALA A 123 1.44 -8.44 -9.10
CA ALA A 123 1.74 -7.71 -10.33
C ALA A 123 2.80 -8.41 -11.20
N LEU A 124 3.86 -8.95 -10.58
CA LEU A 124 4.90 -9.74 -11.25
C LEU A 124 4.32 -11.03 -11.88
N ALA A 125 3.60 -11.84 -11.10
CA ALA A 125 2.99 -13.09 -11.58
C ALA A 125 2.01 -12.84 -12.73
N PHE A 126 1.10 -11.86 -12.57
CA PHE A 126 0.18 -11.47 -13.65
C PHE A 126 0.97 -11.04 -14.90
N LYS A 127 2.00 -10.19 -14.74
CA LYS A 127 2.82 -9.73 -15.86
C LYS A 127 3.48 -10.86 -16.67
N GLN A 128 3.97 -11.92 -16.00
CA GLN A 128 4.74 -12.97 -16.66
C GLN A 128 3.91 -14.18 -17.12
N SER A 129 2.71 -14.37 -16.56
CA SER A 129 1.70 -15.35 -17.03
C SER A 129 1.25 -15.16 -18.49
N GLY A 130 1.56 -14.02 -19.11
CA GLY A 130 1.10 -13.65 -20.46
C GLY A 130 -0.37 -13.21 -20.55
N ILE A 131 -1.13 -13.28 -19.45
CA ILE A 131 -2.54 -12.88 -19.41
C ILE A 131 -2.66 -11.35 -19.45
N SER A 132 -3.54 -10.84 -20.31
CA SER A 132 -3.74 -9.40 -20.50
C SER A 132 -4.44 -8.75 -19.31
N MET A 133 -3.71 -7.89 -18.60
CA MET A 133 -4.22 -7.09 -17.49
C MET A 133 -5.08 -5.93 -18.00
N THR A 134 -6.26 -5.70 -17.40
CA THR A 134 -7.11 -4.53 -17.72
C THR A 134 -6.54 -3.25 -17.12
N ASP A 135 -6.86 -2.09 -17.71
CA ASP A 135 -6.46 -0.78 -17.17
C ASP A 135 -6.87 -0.59 -15.70
N ALA A 136 -8.07 -1.06 -15.32
CA ALA A 136 -8.56 -0.99 -13.95
C ALA A 136 -7.72 -1.82 -12.97
N GLN A 137 -7.29 -3.03 -13.37
CA GLN A 137 -6.37 -3.86 -12.59
C GLN A 137 -4.99 -3.20 -12.51
N ARG A 138 -4.42 -2.74 -13.64
CA ARG A 138 -3.12 -2.06 -13.69
C ARG A 138 -3.08 -0.83 -12.77
N GLN A 139 -4.11 0.00 -12.81
CA GLN A 139 -4.23 1.16 -11.92
C GLN A 139 -4.44 0.76 -10.45
N SER A 140 -5.06 -0.39 -10.16
CA SER A 140 -5.14 -0.94 -8.79
C SER A 140 -3.77 -1.31 -8.25
N PHE A 141 -2.96 -2.06 -9.01
CA PHE A 141 -1.58 -2.41 -8.63
C PHE A 141 -0.72 -1.17 -8.42
N ILE A 142 -0.73 -0.22 -9.37
CA ILE A 142 0.04 1.03 -9.29
C ILE A 142 -0.39 1.84 -8.08
N LYS A 143 -1.69 1.92 -7.78
CA LYS A 143 -2.19 2.63 -6.59
C LYS A 143 -1.73 1.95 -5.30
N THR A 144 -1.80 0.63 -5.19
CA THR A 144 -1.37 -0.09 -3.98
C THR A 144 0.12 0.08 -3.73
N ILE A 145 0.96 -0.12 -4.75
CA ILE A 145 2.42 0.11 -4.63
C ILE A 145 2.73 1.60 -4.41
N GLY A 146 1.96 2.50 -5.01
CA GLY A 146 2.08 3.94 -4.79
C GLY A 146 1.78 4.36 -3.36
N ASN A 147 0.79 3.75 -2.70
CA ASN A 147 0.53 3.99 -1.28
C ASN A 147 1.72 3.56 -0.40
N ASP A 148 2.36 2.41 -0.70
CA ASP A 148 3.56 1.94 0.01
C ASP A 148 4.73 2.93 -0.18
N VAL A 149 4.93 3.44 -1.40
CA VAL A 149 5.96 4.44 -1.73
C VAL A 149 5.68 5.78 -1.04
N ASP A 150 4.44 6.27 -1.08
CA ASP A 150 4.01 7.50 -0.40
C ASP A 150 4.15 7.37 1.13
N GLN A 151 3.92 6.19 1.70
CA GLN A 151 4.16 5.92 3.11
C GLN A 151 5.66 5.98 3.44
N MET A 152 6.51 5.27 2.71
CA MET A 152 7.98 5.32 2.92
C MET A 152 8.53 6.75 2.78
N ALA A 153 8.04 7.50 1.79
CA ALA A 153 8.39 8.90 1.57
C ALA A 153 7.93 9.81 2.69
N ALA A 154 6.68 9.68 3.14
CA ALA A 154 6.15 10.45 4.26
C ALA A 154 6.91 10.15 5.58
N GLU A 155 7.24 8.89 5.84
CA GLU A 155 8.00 8.48 7.03
C GLU A 155 9.49 8.84 6.95
N GLY A 156 10.04 9.07 5.76
CA GLY A 156 11.48 9.22 5.55
C GLY A 156 12.27 7.94 5.80
N ARG A 157 11.60 6.78 5.73
CA ARG A 157 12.16 5.45 6.04
C ARG A 157 11.89 4.50 4.88
N TYR A 158 12.96 3.99 4.29
CA TYR A 158 12.92 2.95 3.26
C TYR A 158 13.63 1.73 3.84
N SER A 159 12.91 0.64 4.05
CA SER A 159 13.57 -0.65 4.28
C SER A 159 13.98 -1.24 2.93
N ALA A 160 15.05 -2.04 2.93
CA ALA A 160 15.55 -2.71 1.73
C ALA A 160 14.41 -3.43 0.99
N THR A 161 13.77 -4.38 1.66
CA THR A 161 12.71 -5.21 1.06
C THR A 161 11.44 -4.46 0.67
N ASP A 162 11.14 -3.30 1.29
CA ASP A 162 9.99 -2.47 0.90
C ASP A 162 10.29 -1.63 -0.37
N ALA A 163 11.51 -1.09 -0.48
CA ALA A 163 11.97 -0.40 -1.68
C ALA A 163 12.12 -1.38 -2.87
N GLU A 164 12.76 -2.53 -2.63
CA GLU A 164 13.09 -3.54 -3.65
C GLU A 164 11.83 -4.16 -4.26
N ARG A 165 10.84 -4.56 -3.45
CA ARG A 165 9.56 -5.06 -3.97
C ARG A 165 8.82 -4.01 -4.79
N SER A 166 8.92 -2.74 -4.41
CA SER A 166 8.28 -1.63 -5.12
C SER A 166 8.96 -1.37 -6.47
N VAL A 167 10.29 -1.42 -6.55
CA VAL A 167 11.03 -1.38 -7.81
C VAL A 167 10.63 -2.54 -8.74
N ILE A 168 10.59 -3.77 -8.23
CA ILE A 168 10.19 -4.95 -9.02
C ILE A 168 8.76 -4.81 -9.54
N GLY A 169 7.79 -4.48 -8.67
CA GLY A 169 6.38 -4.35 -9.03
C GLY A 169 6.11 -3.23 -10.03
N LEU A 170 6.64 -2.02 -9.81
CA LEU A 170 6.52 -0.91 -10.74
C LEU A 170 7.14 -1.24 -12.10
N THR A 171 8.31 -1.88 -12.11
CA THR A 171 9.01 -2.24 -13.35
C THR A 171 8.27 -3.30 -14.15
N ALA A 172 7.67 -4.30 -13.49
CA ALA A 172 6.80 -5.30 -14.11
C ALA A 172 5.54 -4.66 -14.74
N LEU A 173 4.93 -3.68 -14.05
CA LEU A 173 3.79 -2.91 -14.55
C LEU A 173 4.17 -1.97 -15.71
N GLY A 174 5.46 -1.68 -15.90
CA GLY A 174 5.99 -0.77 -16.93
C GLY A 174 6.11 0.69 -16.51
N GLU A 175 6.01 0.99 -15.20
CA GLU A 175 6.27 2.31 -14.63
C GLU A 175 7.78 2.57 -14.45
N ASP A 176 8.13 3.82 -14.11
CA ASP A 176 9.51 4.27 -13.90
C ASP A 176 9.85 4.43 -12.40
N PRO A 177 10.65 3.52 -11.80
CA PRO A 177 11.07 3.61 -10.41
C PRO A 177 12.15 4.67 -10.15
N THR A 178 12.75 5.30 -11.18
CA THR A 178 13.73 6.38 -10.98
C THR A 178 13.09 7.71 -10.60
N ASN A 179 11.79 7.87 -10.84
CA ASN A 179 11.00 9.03 -10.45
C ASN A 179 9.51 8.68 -10.25
N PHE A 180 9.21 7.79 -9.31
CA PHE A 180 7.83 7.45 -8.96
C PHE A 180 7.32 8.35 -7.82
N HIS A 181 6.22 9.09 -8.05
CA HIS A 181 5.68 10.08 -7.07
C HIS A 181 6.70 11.12 -6.56
N GLY A 182 7.77 11.39 -7.32
CA GLY A 182 8.88 12.28 -6.91
C GLY A 182 9.97 11.58 -6.08
N VAL A 183 9.91 10.25 -5.94
CA VAL A 183 10.91 9.41 -5.26
C VAL A 183 11.74 8.66 -6.30
N ASN A 184 13.06 8.70 -6.15
CA ASN A 184 13.96 7.79 -6.85
C ASN A 184 14.15 6.51 -6.02
N LEU A 185 13.37 5.47 -6.33
CA LEU A 185 13.39 4.19 -5.62
C LEU A 185 14.63 3.36 -5.93
N ILE A 186 15.30 3.60 -7.05
CA ILE A 186 16.61 3.00 -7.36
C ILE A 186 17.66 3.52 -6.37
N GLN A 187 17.71 4.84 -6.14
CA GLN A 187 18.61 5.40 -5.12
C GLN A 187 18.27 4.89 -3.72
N LYS A 188 16.99 4.75 -3.37
CA LYS A 188 16.58 4.19 -2.07
C LYS A 188 16.87 2.70 -1.93
N THR A 189 16.84 1.95 -3.02
CA THR A 189 17.32 0.56 -3.07
C THR A 189 18.84 0.51 -2.86
N ILE A 190 19.62 1.36 -3.51
CA ILE A 190 21.09 1.45 -3.31
C ILE A 190 21.43 1.82 -1.85
N GLU A 191 20.77 2.85 -1.30
CA GLU A 191 20.95 3.27 0.10
C GLU A 191 20.60 2.16 1.12
N ALA A 192 19.49 1.44 0.91
CA ALA A 192 19.00 0.46 1.86
C ALA A 192 19.68 -0.92 1.74
N SER A 193 19.92 -1.41 0.52
CA SER A 193 20.59 -2.70 0.26
C SER A 193 22.07 -2.71 0.67
N THR A 194 22.70 -1.54 0.80
CA THR A 194 24.09 -1.38 1.26
C THR A 194 24.23 -0.87 2.70
N ALA A 195 23.12 -0.68 3.43
CA ALA A 195 23.14 -0.18 4.80
C ALA A 195 23.90 -1.11 5.76
N LYS A 196 24.60 -0.55 6.76
CA LYS A 196 25.54 -1.29 7.64
C LYS A 196 24.97 -2.57 8.28
N TYR A 197 23.66 -2.62 8.55
CA TYR A 197 22.99 -3.74 9.22
C TYR A 197 21.96 -4.45 8.33
N VAL A 198 22.12 -4.37 7.00
CA VAL A 198 21.24 -5.04 6.04
C VAL A 198 21.35 -6.58 6.15
N GLY A 199 20.21 -7.24 6.34
CA GLY A 199 20.12 -8.70 6.32
C GLY A 199 20.33 -9.25 4.91
N ILE A 200 20.65 -10.55 4.78
CA ILE A 200 20.95 -11.15 3.46
C ILE A 200 19.79 -11.00 2.45
N ASN A 201 18.53 -10.99 2.90
CA ASN A 201 17.38 -10.73 2.03
C ASN A 201 17.44 -9.37 1.32
N GLY A 202 17.84 -8.29 1.99
CA GLY A 202 17.99 -6.98 1.35
C GLY A 202 19.15 -6.92 0.37
N GLN A 203 20.15 -7.81 0.50
CA GLN A 203 21.24 -7.91 -0.47
C GLN A 203 20.80 -8.74 -1.69
N ILE A 204 20.05 -9.82 -1.47
CA ILE A 204 19.48 -10.67 -2.51
C ILE A 204 18.43 -9.91 -3.34
N TYR A 205 17.43 -9.30 -2.70
CA TYR A 205 16.41 -8.51 -3.38
C TYR A 205 16.96 -7.18 -3.91
N GLY A 206 17.98 -6.60 -3.27
CA GLY A 206 18.77 -5.48 -3.81
C GLY A 206 19.42 -5.82 -5.16
N ILE A 207 20.03 -7.00 -5.30
CA ILE A 207 20.53 -7.49 -6.61
C ILE A 207 19.37 -7.59 -7.59
N ILE A 208 18.30 -8.32 -7.25
CA ILE A 208 17.17 -8.57 -8.17
C ILE A 208 16.53 -7.25 -8.65
N ALA A 209 16.18 -6.36 -7.72
CA ALA A 209 15.52 -5.09 -8.01
C ALA A 209 16.36 -4.19 -8.93
N LEU A 210 17.64 -4.00 -8.61
CA LEU A 210 18.56 -3.21 -9.43
C LEU A 210 18.87 -3.87 -10.78
N SER A 211 18.70 -5.19 -10.91
CA SER A 211 18.94 -5.94 -12.15
C SER A 211 17.73 -6.01 -13.09
N THR A 212 16.59 -5.44 -12.70
CA THR A 212 15.35 -5.55 -13.50
C THR A 212 15.42 -4.78 -14.82
N LYS A 213 16.18 -3.69 -14.87
CA LYS A 213 16.58 -2.91 -16.06
C LYS A 213 18.02 -2.40 -15.86
N ASP A 214 18.66 -1.88 -16.91
CA ASP A 214 19.89 -1.10 -16.71
C ASP A 214 19.55 0.29 -16.16
N TYR A 215 19.83 0.52 -14.88
CA TYR A 215 19.69 1.82 -14.22
C TYR A 215 21.02 2.60 -14.14
N GLY A 216 22.06 2.17 -14.86
CA GLY A 216 23.33 2.87 -15.00
C GLY A 216 24.41 2.48 -13.99
N GLU A 217 25.56 3.17 -14.08
CA GLU A 217 26.83 2.77 -13.45
C GLU A 217 26.75 2.58 -11.93
N GLU A 218 26.01 3.43 -11.20
CA GLU A 218 25.90 3.33 -9.73
C GLU A 218 25.11 2.08 -9.31
N ALA A 219 24.05 1.72 -10.03
CA ALA A 219 23.31 0.48 -9.82
C ALA A 219 24.17 -0.74 -10.18
N ASN A 220 24.84 -0.73 -11.33
CA ASN A 220 25.70 -1.84 -11.80
C ASN A 220 26.91 -2.09 -10.87
N LYS A 221 27.49 -1.03 -10.31
CA LYS A 221 28.51 -1.12 -9.26
C LYS A 221 27.95 -1.65 -7.93
N THR A 222 26.73 -1.24 -7.57
CA THR A 222 26.06 -1.73 -6.36
C THR A 222 25.73 -3.22 -6.47
N ILE A 223 25.16 -3.67 -7.59
CA ILE A 223 24.94 -5.09 -7.91
C ILE A 223 26.22 -5.90 -7.73
N THR A 224 27.33 -5.47 -8.35
CA THR A 224 28.64 -6.13 -8.20
C THR A 224 29.07 -6.23 -6.73
N THR A 225 28.84 -5.18 -5.95
CA THR A 225 29.18 -5.15 -4.51
C THR A 225 28.30 -6.11 -3.69
N LEU A 226 27.00 -6.15 -3.96
CA LEU A 226 26.05 -7.04 -3.29
C LEU A 226 26.31 -8.51 -3.66
N ILE A 227 26.62 -8.83 -4.91
CA ILE A 227 26.99 -10.18 -5.36
C ILE A 227 28.16 -10.70 -4.52
N GLN A 228 29.24 -9.93 -4.37
CA GLN A 228 30.39 -10.35 -3.57
C GLN A 228 30.04 -10.52 -2.07
N ALA A 229 29.16 -9.67 -1.53
CA ALA A 229 28.66 -9.81 -0.16
C ALA A 229 27.78 -11.06 0.04
N VAL A 230 26.98 -11.46 -0.96
CA VAL A 230 26.19 -12.71 -0.92
C VAL A 230 27.08 -13.93 -1.11
N LEU A 231 28.06 -13.90 -2.02
CA LEU A 231 29.03 -14.99 -2.21
C LEU A 231 29.84 -15.27 -0.94
N GLN A 232 30.26 -14.24 -0.20
CA GLN A 232 30.93 -14.38 1.10
C GLN A 232 30.04 -14.98 2.20
N LYS A 233 28.71 -14.96 2.03
CA LYS A 233 27.75 -15.57 2.96
C LYS A 233 27.35 -17.01 2.58
N GLN A 234 27.95 -17.61 1.56
CA GLN A 234 27.76 -19.03 1.28
C GLN A 234 28.38 -19.86 2.42
N ASN A 235 27.57 -20.68 3.08
CA ASN A 235 27.97 -21.40 4.29
C ASN A 235 28.80 -22.67 3.99
N VAL A 236 29.35 -23.27 5.05
CA VAL A 236 30.05 -24.57 4.99
C VAL A 236 29.18 -25.70 4.44
N ASP A 237 27.87 -25.54 4.57
CA ASP A 237 26.85 -26.46 4.09
C ASP A 237 26.55 -26.33 2.60
N LYS A 238 27.22 -25.40 1.89
CA LYS A 238 27.13 -25.08 0.46
C LYS A 238 25.90 -24.26 0.01
N GLY A 239 25.01 -23.88 0.93
CA GLY A 239 23.85 -23.04 0.66
C GLY A 239 23.97 -21.66 1.31
N TRP A 240 22.83 -21.03 1.58
CA TRP A 240 22.73 -19.78 2.33
C TRP A 240 21.72 -19.91 3.47
N ALA A 241 21.92 -19.11 4.51
CA ALA A 241 21.09 -19.06 5.71
C ALA A 241 20.49 -17.65 5.84
N LEU A 242 19.23 -17.54 6.28
CA LEU A 242 18.68 -16.23 6.67
C LEU A 242 19.34 -15.73 7.96
N PHE A 243 19.66 -16.66 8.87
CA PHE A 243 20.30 -16.45 10.17
C PHE A 243 21.08 -17.71 10.57
N GLY A 244 22.16 -17.56 11.35
CA GLY A 244 23.00 -18.69 11.76
C GLY A 244 23.85 -19.27 10.63
N THR A 245 24.35 -20.48 10.82
CA THR A 245 25.27 -21.17 9.90
C THR A 245 24.59 -22.09 8.88
N ASP A 246 23.39 -22.57 9.17
CA ASP A 246 22.84 -23.77 8.55
C ASP A 246 21.99 -23.42 7.33
N SER A 247 22.04 -24.23 6.27
CA SER A 247 21.37 -23.89 5.01
C SER A 247 19.85 -23.92 5.12
N ASP A 248 19.22 -22.84 4.67
CA ASP A 248 17.79 -22.73 4.51
C ASP A 248 17.40 -22.92 3.04
N VAL A 249 16.24 -23.54 2.78
CA VAL A 249 15.79 -23.87 1.41
C VAL A 249 15.37 -22.60 0.67
N ASP A 250 14.57 -21.74 1.32
CA ASP A 250 14.05 -20.52 0.72
C ASP A 250 15.18 -19.54 0.41
N ILE A 251 16.08 -19.27 1.37
CA ILE A 251 17.19 -18.33 1.13
C ILE A 251 18.24 -18.89 0.19
N THR A 252 18.48 -20.20 0.16
CA THR A 252 19.32 -20.79 -0.89
C THR A 252 18.68 -20.58 -2.27
N GLY A 253 17.37 -20.80 -2.41
CA GLY A 253 16.63 -20.56 -3.65
C GLY A 253 16.64 -19.08 -4.10
N MET A 254 16.35 -18.15 -3.18
CA MET A 254 16.39 -16.71 -3.45
C MET A 254 17.81 -16.22 -3.81
N ALA A 255 18.84 -16.68 -3.09
CA ALA A 255 20.23 -16.34 -3.38
C ALA A 255 20.67 -16.86 -4.75
N MET A 256 20.33 -18.12 -5.08
CA MET A 256 20.58 -18.68 -6.42
C MET A 256 19.84 -17.91 -7.52
N THR A 257 18.62 -17.43 -7.24
CA THR A 257 17.82 -16.63 -8.17
C THR A 257 18.47 -15.28 -8.47
N ALA A 258 18.93 -14.57 -7.43
CA ALA A 258 19.64 -13.29 -7.58
C ALA A 258 21.00 -13.45 -8.27
N LEU A 259 21.79 -14.44 -7.86
CA LEU A 259 23.12 -14.72 -8.43
C LEU A 259 23.02 -15.24 -9.87
N GLY A 260 22.00 -16.04 -10.19
CA GLY A 260 21.77 -16.57 -11.54
C GLY A 260 21.44 -15.53 -12.62
N MET A 261 21.12 -14.29 -12.22
CA MET A 261 21.05 -13.15 -13.15
C MET A 261 22.43 -12.62 -13.58
N HIS A 262 23.53 -13.11 -12.98
CA HIS A 262 24.90 -12.59 -13.12
C HIS A 262 25.94 -13.72 -13.20
N ARG A 263 25.63 -14.80 -13.94
CA ARG A 263 26.46 -16.01 -14.05
C ARG A 263 27.86 -15.78 -14.63
N ASP A 264 28.04 -14.67 -15.35
CA ASP A 264 29.30 -14.16 -15.89
C ASP A 264 30.24 -13.58 -14.82
N VAL A 265 29.71 -13.15 -13.67
CA VAL A 265 30.52 -12.59 -12.58
C VAL A 265 31.36 -13.69 -11.91
N THR A 266 32.66 -13.43 -11.79
CA THR A 266 33.63 -14.40 -11.24
C THR A 266 33.23 -14.85 -9.83
N GLY A 267 33.13 -16.18 -9.65
CA GLY A 267 32.73 -16.83 -8.40
C GLY A 267 31.25 -17.22 -8.34
N VAL A 268 30.40 -16.70 -9.23
CA VAL A 268 28.95 -16.99 -9.22
C VAL A 268 28.63 -18.45 -9.58
N GLN A 269 28.99 -18.94 -10.77
CA GLN A 269 28.64 -20.31 -11.18
C GLN A 269 29.15 -21.36 -10.16
N PRO A 270 30.40 -21.33 -9.65
CA PRO A 270 30.86 -22.27 -8.62
C PRO A 270 30.09 -22.19 -7.29
N ALA A 271 29.44 -21.06 -6.97
CA ALA A 271 28.55 -20.95 -5.82
C ALA A 271 27.16 -21.53 -6.12
N LEU A 272 26.66 -21.37 -7.34
CA LEU A 272 25.42 -21.99 -7.81
C LEU A 272 25.54 -23.52 -7.84
N ASP A 273 26.62 -24.08 -8.41
CA ASP A 273 26.86 -25.54 -8.51
C ASP A 273 26.90 -26.21 -7.13
N LYS A 274 27.54 -25.55 -6.16
CA LYS A 274 27.55 -25.92 -4.74
C LYS A 274 26.15 -25.97 -4.14
N ALA A 275 25.31 -24.99 -4.44
CA ALA A 275 23.95 -24.89 -3.91
C ALA A 275 22.98 -25.88 -4.58
N VAL A 276 23.12 -26.14 -5.89
CA VAL A 276 22.47 -27.28 -6.58
C VAL A 276 22.82 -28.58 -5.87
N SER A 277 24.10 -28.79 -5.53
CA SER A 277 24.56 -29.96 -4.77
C SER A 277 23.92 -30.03 -3.38
N MET A 278 23.85 -28.90 -2.65
CA MET A 278 23.20 -28.81 -1.34
C MET A 278 21.73 -29.25 -1.40
N LEU A 279 20.96 -28.66 -2.33
CA LEU A 279 19.55 -29.01 -2.54
C LEU A 279 19.38 -30.48 -2.90
N LYS A 280 20.31 -31.07 -3.67
CA LYS A 280 20.28 -32.47 -4.08
C LYS A 280 20.64 -33.45 -2.96
N ASP A 281 21.64 -33.12 -2.15
CA ASP A 281 22.19 -33.99 -1.11
C ASP A 281 21.41 -33.92 0.21
N LYS A 282 20.83 -32.75 0.54
CA LYS A 282 20.25 -32.46 1.86
C LYS A 282 18.77 -32.11 1.88
N ALA A 283 18.26 -31.43 0.85
CA ALA A 283 16.88 -30.94 0.84
C ALA A 283 15.89 -31.84 0.08
N PHE A 284 16.33 -32.51 -1.00
CA PHE A 284 15.44 -33.19 -1.94
C PHE A 284 14.76 -34.43 -1.37
N GLN A 285 13.44 -34.36 -1.25
CA GLN A 285 12.60 -35.41 -0.67
C GLN A 285 12.16 -36.41 -1.75
N LYS A 286 12.92 -37.50 -1.92
CA LYS A 286 12.70 -38.49 -3.00
C LYS A 286 11.27 -39.06 -3.05
N ALA A 287 10.61 -39.24 -1.92
CA ALA A 287 9.27 -39.83 -1.86
C ALA A 287 8.14 -38.89 -2.35
N THR A 288 8.35 -37.57 -2.29
CA THR A 288 7.36 -36.53 -2.68
C THR A 288 7.76 -35.80 -3.96
N GLY A 289 9.06 -35.69 -4.22
CA GLY A 289 9.65 -34.82 -5.25
C GLY A 289 9.87 -33.38 -4.77
N GLY A 290 9.61 -33.05 -3.52
CA GLY A 290 9.74 -31.69 -2.98
C GLY A 290 11.10 -31.40 -2.34
N PHE A 291 11.17 -30.27 -1.62
CA PHE A 291 12.35 -29.81 -0.90
C PHE A 291 11.99 -29.48 0.55
N PHE A 292 12.77 -30.02 1.49
CA PHE A 292 12.61 -29.77 2.92
C PHE A 292 13.93 -29.97 3.66
N ILE A 293 14.31 -28.98 4.48
CA ILE A 293 15.32 -29.09 5.53
C ILE A 293 14.60 -28.76 6.85
N PRO A 294 14.63 -29.62 7.89
CA PRO A 294 14.00 -29.33 9.16
C PRO A 294 14.59 -28.08 9.82
N SER A 295 13.75 -27.12 10.20
CA SER A 295 14.20 -25.89 10.86
C SER A 295 13.28 -25.47 12.01
N SER A 296 13.68 -24.46 12.78
CA SER A 296 12.82 -23.84 13.80
C SER A 296 11.59 -23.13 13.22
N PHE A 297 11.57 -22.87 11.91
CA PHE A 297 10.52 -22.12 11.20
C PHE A 297 9.66 -23.00 10.28
N SER A 298 10.07 -24.26 10.02
CA SER A 298 9.22 -25.21 9.32
C SER A 298 9.56 -26.65 9.70
N LYS A 299 8.50 -27.42 10.01
CA LYS A 299 8.59 -28.83 10.42
C LYS A 299 8.10 -29.80 9.34
N VAL A 300 7.61 -29.28 8.21
CA VAL A 300 7.04 -30.05 7.10
C VAL A 300 7.36 -29.40 5.75
N GLU A 301 7.31 -30.19 4.68
CA GLU A 301 7.46 -29.73 3.31
C GLU A 301 6.30 -28.79 2.90
N ASN A 302 6.63 -27.65 2.29
CA ASN A 302 5.69 -26.59 1.94
C ASN A 302 5.95 -26.04 0.52
N SER A 303 4.94 -25.43 -0.10
CA SER A 303 5.00 -24.94 -1.48
C SER A 303 5.92 -23.74 -1.69
N ASN A 304 6.09 -22.87 -0.67
CA ASN A 304 6.97 -21.71 -0.75
C ASN A 304 8.44 -22.13 -0.89
N SER A 305 8.93 -22.99 0.00
CA SER A 305 10.29 -23.54 -0.08
C SER A 305 10.56 -24.29 -1.39
N ILE A 306 9.56 -25.02 -1.91
CA ILE A 306 9.67 -25.67 -3.22
C ILE A 306 9.77 -24.61 -4.33
N SER A 307 8.95 -23.56 -4.30
CA SER A 307 8.94 -22.49 -5.30
C SER A 307 10.29 -21.76 -5.39
N GLN A 308 10.87 -21.40 -4.23
CA GLN A 308 12.18 -20.74 -4.18
C GLN A 308 13.31 -21.65 -4.67
N ALA A 309 13.33 -22.92 -4.25
CA ALA A 309 14.32 -23.89 -4.73
C ALA A 309 14.20 -24.13 -6.24
N VAL A 310 12.96 -24.24 -6.76
CA VAL A 310 12.67 -24.36 -8.20
C VAL A 310 13.22 -23.17 -8.97
N MET A 311 12.92 -21.92 -8.56
CA MET A 311 13.49 -20.73 -9.18
C MET A 311 15.01 -20.71 -9.17
N GLY A 312 15.62 -21.00 -8.01
CA GLY A 312 17.08 -21.01 -7.84
C GLY A 312 17.78 -22.01 -8.75
N LEU A 313 17.24 -23.22 -8.90
CA LEU A 313 17.76 -24.23 -9.81
C LEU A 313 17.73 -23.77 -11.26
N MET A 314 16.63 -23.17 -11.71
CA MET A 314 16.49 -22.69 -13.09
C MET A 314 17.39 -21.49 -13.37
N ALA A 315 17.55 -20.59 -12.40
CA ALA A 315 18.53 -19.50 -12.47
C ALA A 315 19.99 -19.99 -12.48
N ALA A 316 20.26 -21.19 -11.94
CA ALA A 316 21.56 -21.86 -12.05
C ALA A 316 21.79 -22.60 -13.39
N GLY A 317 20.79 -22.64 -14.28
CA GLY A 317 20.83 -23.39 -15.54
C GLY A 317 20.35 -24.85 -15.42
N VAL A 318 19.75 -25.23 -14.28
CA VAL A 318 19.38 -26.63 -13.97
C VAL A 318 17.87 -26.84 -14.10
N ASP A 319 17.49 -27.75 -14.99
CA ASP A 319 16.09 -28.20 -15.12
C ASP A 319 15.68 -29.01 -13.87
N PRO A 320 14.73 -28.53 -13.04
CA PRO A 320 14.33 -29.24 -11.84
C PRO A 320 13.55 -30.52 -12.14
N ALA A 321 12.78 -30.57 -13.23
CA ALA A 321 12.01 -31.76 -13.60
C ALA A 321 12.89 -32.91 -14.10
N LYS A 322 14.04 -32.60 -14.73
CA LYS A 322 15.04 -33.60 -15.18
C LYS A 322 16.09 -33.94 -14.12
N ALA A 323 16.67 -32.95 -13.45
CA ALA A 323 17.77 -33.19 -12.50
C ALA A 323 17.29 -33.71 -11.12
N PHE A 324 16.03 -33.44 -10.73
CA PHE A 324 15.47 -33.81 -9.43
C PHE A 324 14.34 -34.82 -9.54
N VAL A 325 14.63 -35.98 -10.15
CA VAL A 325 13.72 -37.14 -10.16
C VAL A 325 13.84 -37.95 -8.86
N GLY A 326 12.68 -38.25 -8.27
CA GLY A 326 12.49 -39.06 -7.07
C GLY A 326 11.78 -40.39 -7.36
N ASP A 327 11.27 -41.02 -6.31
CA ASP A 327 10.67 -42.34 -6.35
C ASP A 327 9.35 -42.32 -7.15
N ASN A 328 9.14 -43.32 -8.01
CA ASN A 328 8.04 -43.38 -8.98
C ASN A 328 8.02 -42.25 -10.05
N GLY A 329 9.04 -41.39 -10.12
CA GLY A 329 9.17 -40.33 -11.14
C GLY A 329 8.66 -38.95 -10.69
N VAL A 330 8.35 -38.77 -9.41
CA VAL A 330 8.03 -37.44 -8.84
C VAL A 330 9.21 -36.47 -8.96
N ASN A 331 8.92 -35.19 -9.08
CA ASN A 331 9.90 -34.10 -9.23
C ASN A 331 9.34 -32.76 -8.73
N PRO A 332 10.16 -31.72 -8.51
CA PRO A 332 9.72 -30.46 -7.88
C PRO A 332 8.55 -29.76 -8.59
N ILE A 333 8.51 -29.76 -9.92
CA ILE A 333 7.39 -29.17 -10.68
C ILE A 333 6.11 -29.95 -10.45
N SER A 334 6.15 -31.29 -10.60
CA SER A 334 4.99 -32.15 -10.35
C SER A 334 4.50 -32.08 -8.89
N ARG A 335 5.42 -31.87 -7.93
CA ARG A 335 5.09 -31.72 -6.52
C ARG A 335 4.49 -30.37 -6.21
N LEU A 336 5.02 -29.27 -6.75
CA LEU A 336 4.46 -27.92 -6.62
C LEU A 336 3.04 -27.86 -7.16
N LEU A 337 2.79 -28.39 -8.36
CA LEU A 337 1.47 -28.48 -8.98
C LEU A 337 0.45 -29.22 -8.09
N ALA A 338 0.89 -30.22 -7.31
CA ALA A 338 0.02 -30.96 -6.41
C ALA A 338 -0.43 -30.17 -5.16
N TYR A 339 0.18 -29.02 -4.84
CA TYR A 339 -0.34 -28.10 -3.81
C TYR A 339 -1.52 -27.26 -4.31
N GLN A 340 -1.81 -27.21 -5.62
CA GLN A 340 -2.91 -26.41 -6.15
C GLN A 340 -4.28 -27.01 -5.82
N ARG A 341 -5.21 -26.14 -5.46
CA ARG A 341 -6.63 -26.45 -5.21
C ARG A 341 -7.45 -26.35 -6.49
N THR A 342 -8.68 -26.89 -6.44
CA THR A 342 -9.63 -26.84 -7.57
C THR A 342 -10.15 -25.43 -7.91
N ASP A 343 -9.89 -24.45 -7.04
CA ASP A 343 -10.21 -23.03 -7.20
C ASP A 343 -8.96 -22.15 -7.46
N GLY A 344 -7.86 -22.76 -7.90
CA GLY A 344 -6.67 -22.08 -8.41
C GLY A 344 -5.63 -21.64 -7.36
N GLU A 345 -6.05 -21.49 -6.10
CA GLU A 345 -5.17 -21.19 -4.97
C GLU A 345 -4.18 -22.34 -4.72
N PHE A 346 -2.92 -22.02 -4.37
CA PHE A 346 -1.97 -23.02 -3.87
C PHE A 346 -1.99 -23.06 -2.34
N ARG A 347 -2.04 -24.28 -1.79
CA ARG A 347 -1.83 -24.51 -0.36
C ARG A 347 -0.41 -24.13 0.04
N TRP A 348 -0.25 -23.69 1.27
CA TRP A 348 1.07 -23.56 1.91
C TRP A 348 1.62 -24.94 2.33
N GLN A 349 0.87 -25.69 3.14
CA GLN A 349 1.19 -27.05 3.56
C GLN A 349 0.23 -28.06 2.89
N PHE A 350 0.72 -29.25 2.55
CA PHE A 350 0.08 -30.11 1.55
C PHE A 350 -1.38 -30.50 1.86
N ASP A 351 -1.66 -30.82 3.13
CA ASP A 351 -2.98 -31.25 3.61
C ASP A 351 -3.70 -30.17 4.44
N ASN A 352 -3.39 -28.89 4.18
CA ASN A 352 -3.86 -27.75 4.98
C ASN A 352 -4.42 -26.60 4.11
N ASP A 353 -5.73 -26.35 4.21
CA ASP A 353 -6.44 -25.23 3.56
C ASP A 353 -6.39 -23.95 4.42
N SER A 354 -5.25 -23.66 5.06
CA SER A 354 -5.03 -22.48 5.92
C SER A 354 -3.55 -22.11 6.05
N GLY A 355 -3.29 -20.90 6.56
CA GLY A 355 -1.93 -20.33 6.67
C GLY A 355 -1.61 -19.36 5.53
N ALA A 356 -0.39 -19.39 5.02
CA ALA A 356 0.16 -18.41 4.08
C ALA A 356 -0.35 -18.55 2.61
N LEU A 357 -1.64 -18.85 2.40
CA LEU A 357 -2.21 -19.27 1.11
C LEU A 357 -2.02 -18.26 -0.04
N ALA A 358 -2.18 -16.96 0.20
CA ALA A 358 -1.94 -15.92 -0.80
C ALA A 358 -0.47 -15.93 -1.26
N MET A 359 0.47 -15.94 -0.31
CA MET A 359 1.90 -16.00 -0.60
C MET A 359 2.29 -17.32 -1.28
N ALA A 360 1.72 -18.46 -0.87
CA ALA A 360 1.90 -19.74 -1.54
C ALA A 360 1.44 -19.69 -3.01
N THR A 361 0.29 -19.07 -3.27
CA THR A 361 -0.26 -18.87 -4.63
C THR A 361 0.63 -17.96 -5.47
N GLU A 362 1.06 -16.81 -4.93
CA GLU A 362 1.97 -15.88 -5.59
C GLU A 362 3.29 -16.53 -5.99
N GLN A 363 3.95 -17.19 -5.04
CA GLN A 363 5.28 -17.79 -5.27
C GLN A 363 5.21 -19.01 -6.16
N ALA A 364 4.17 -19.86 -6.02
CA ALA A 364 3.97 -20.98 -6.92
C ALA A 364 3.71 -20.52 -8.37
N THR A 365 2.92 -19.45 -8.56
CA THR A 365 2.65 -18.89 -9.89
C THR A 365 3.95 -18.41 -10.54
N TYR A 366 4.70 -17.53 -9.88
CA TYR A 366 5.93 -16.99 -10.49
C TYR A 366 7.04 -18.04 -10.66
N ALA A 367 7.06 -19.10 -9.85
CA ALA A 367 7.99 -20.22 -10.04
C ALA A 367 7.64 -21.08 -11.25
N LEU A 368 6.34 -21.23 -11.57
CA LEU A 368 5.88 -21.88 -12.80
C LEU A 368 6.07 -20.98 -14.03
N ASP A 369 5.89 -19.66 -13.90
CA ASP A 369 6.26 -18.69 -14.95
C ASP A 369 7.77 -18.81 -15.27
N GLN A 370 8.62 -18.91 -14.24
CA GLN A 370 10.07 -19.11 -14.42
C GLN A 370 10.41 -20.47 -15.04
N TYR A 371 9.57 -21.50 -14.86
CA TYR A 371 9.70 -22.77 -15.57
C TYR A 371 9.32 -22.66 -17.05
N GLU A 372 8.27 -21.91 -17.39
CA GLU A 372 8.00 -21.59 -18.80
C GLU A 372 9.15 -20.78 -19.42
N PHE A 373 9.66 -19.77 -18.71
CA PHE A 373 10.78 -18.95 -19.18
C PHE A 373 12.05 -19.78 -19.41
N PHE A 374 12.36 -20.71 -18.49
CA PHE A 374 13.49 -21.63 -18.60
C PHE A 374 13.34 -22.56 -19.82
N LEU A 375 12.19 -23.23 -19.97
CA LEU A 375 11.91 -24.13 -21.10
C LEU A 375 11.95 -23.44 -22.47
N ASN A 376 11.69 -22.13 -22.52
CA ASN A 376 11.71 -21.32 -23.74
C ASN A 376 12.99 -20.49 -23.92
N GLY A 377 14.02 -20.64 -23.07
CA GLY A 377 15.25 -19.87 -23.16
C GLY A 377 15.08 -18.35 -22.95
N LYS A 378 14.02 -17.91 -22.27
CA LYS A 378 13.71 -16.49 -22.02
C LYS A 378 14.54 -15.87 -20.87
N GLY A 379 15.34 -16.66 -20.14
CA GLY A 379 16.13 -16.20 -19.00
C GLY A 379 15.31 -15.97 -17.73
N SER A 380 15.67 -14.94 -16.95
CA SER A 380 15.03 -14.62 -15.66
C SER A 380 13.72 -13.86 -15.82
N ILE A 381 12.68 -14.22 -15.06
CA ILE A 381 11.41 -13.49 -14.98
C ILE A 381 11.54 -12.08 -14.37
N TYR A 382 12.71 -11.71 -13.84
CA TYR A 382 12.97 -10.36 -13.36
C TYR A 382 13.56 -9.45 -14.43
N ASN A 383 13.98 -9.97 -15.60
CA ASN A 383 14.55 -9.16 -16.67
C ASN A 383 13.45 -8.46 -17.49
N PHE A 384 13.33 -7.14 -17.33
CA PHE A 384 12.40 -6.27 -18.06
C PHE A 384 13.14 -5.31 -19.02
N GLY A 385 14.32 -5.71 -19.51
CA GLY A 385 15.23 -4.87 -20.29
C GLY A 385 16.51 -4.50 -19.53
N GLY A 386 17.03 -5.43 -18.72
CA GLY A 386 18.34 -5.35 -18.07
C GLY A 386 19.49 -5.66 -19.02
N SER A 387 20.72 -5.66 -18.48
CA SER A 387 21.93 -6.04 -19.21
C SER A 387 21.77 -7.40 -19.90
N THR A 388 22.28 -7.52 -21.14
CA THR A 388 22.19 -8.74 -21.93
C THR A 388 23.18 -9.79 -21.42
N THR A 389 22.75 -10.63 -20.47
CA THR A 389 23.47 -11.86 -20.11
C THR A 389 23.60 -12.75 -21.34
N THR A 390 24.83 -12.98 -21.80
CA THR A 390 25.10 -13.91 -22.91
C THR A 390 24.99 -15.35 -22.43
N ASP A 391 23.94 -16.05 -22.86
CA ASP A 391 23.71 -17.44 -22.46
C ASP A 391 24.76 -18.40 -23.05
N PRO A 392 25.45 -19.22 -22.24
CA PRO A 392 26.32 -20.29 -22.72
C PRO A 392 25.48 -21.51 -23.16
N THR A 393 25.55 -21.80 -24.46
CA THR A 393 24.80 -22.84 -25.20
C THR A 393 24.54 -24.18 -24.49
N ASP A 394 23.28 -24.60 -24.55
CA ASP A 394 22.71 -25.95 -24.31
C ASP A 394 22.95 -26.61 -22.92
N PRO A 395 21.95 -27.31 -22.35
CA PRO A 395 22.06 -27.93 -21.04
C PRO A 395 23.03 -29.13 -21.06
N VAL A 396 24.17 -28.98 -20.40
CA VAL A 396 25.16 -30.05 -20.23
C VAL A 396 24.64 -31.10 -19.25
N ASP A 397 24.45 -32.33 -19.75
CA ASP A 397 24.07 -33.50 -18.95
C ASP A 397 25.12 -33.75 -17.83
N PRO A 398 24.74 -33.83 -16.54
CA PRO A 398 25.69 -33.80 -15.42
C PRO A 398 26.67 -34.99 -15.42
N THR A 399 27.90 -34.73 -15.84
CA THR A 399 28.97 -35.73 -15.87
C THR A 399 29.41 -36.15 -14.47
N ASN A 400 29.47 -37.47 -14.25
CA ASN A 400 29.89 -38.13 -13.02
C ASN A 400 31.24 -37.57 -12.48
N PRO A 401 31.36 -37.20 -11.18
CA PRO A 401 32.52 -36.47 -10.68
C PRO A 401 33.83 -37.28 -10.74
N THR A 402 34.89 -36.66 -11.27
CA THR A 402 36.26 -37.17 -11.21
C THR A 402 36.91 -36.89 -9.85
N ASN A 403 37.84 -37.75 -9.44
CA ASN A 403 38.51 -37.69 -8.13
C ASN A 403 39.16 -36.31 -7.82
N PRO A 404 39.23 -35.93 -6.52
CA PRO A 404 39.84 -34.68 -6.10
C PRO A 404 41.35 -34.65 -6.34
N VAL A 405 41.89 -33.43 -6.54
CA VAL A 405 43.33 -33.15 -6.60
C VAL A 405 43.78 -32.56 -5.27
N ASP A 406 44.98 -32.95 -4.83
CA ASP A 406 45.58 -32.62 -3.53
C ASP A 406 45.84 -31.10 -3.37
N PRO A 407 45.44 -30.45 -2.26
CA PRO A 407 45.54 -28.99 -2.13
C PRO A 407 46.96 -28.51 -1.82
N THR A 408 47.45 -27.54 -2.59
CA THR A 408 48.75 -26.90 -2.35
C THR A 408 48.71 -25.98 -1.12
N ASN A 409 49.74 -26.10 -0.29
CA ASN A 409 49.94 -25.43 1.00
C ASN A 409 49.71 -23.90 0.98
N PRO A 410 48.93 -23.31 1.90
CA PRO A 410 48.64 -21.87 1.93
C PRO A 410 49.85 -21.02 2.36
N THR A 411 49.92 -19.79 1.85
CA THR A 411 50.84 -18.75 2.33
C THR A 411 50.33 -18.10 3.62
N ASN A 412 51.25 -17.69 4.50
CA ASN A 412 50.94 -17.10 5.81
C ASN A 412 49.97 -15.89 5.74
N PRO A 413 49.14 -15.70 6.78
CA PRO A 413 48.19 -14.58 6.85
C PRO A 413 48.90 -13.23 7.01
N VAL A 414 48.23 -12.18 6.52
CA VAL A 414 48.54 -10.79 6.88
C VAL A 414 47.82 -10.46 8.19
N ASP A 415 48.50 -9.74 9.08
CA ASP A 415 47.99 -9.36 10.41
C ASP A 415 46.74 -8.47 10.28
N PRO A 416 45.59 -8.83 10.89
CA PRO A 416 44.34 -8.10 10.69
C PRO A 416 44.37 -6.73 11.40
N THR A 417 44.10 -5.67 10.64
CA THR A 417 43.84 -4.34 11.20
C THR A 417 42.56 -4.36 12.03
N ASP A 418 42.69 -3.92 13.29
CA ASP A 418 41.68 -3.80 14.35
C ASP A 418 40.19 -3.84 13.90
N PRO A 419 39.41 -4.87 14.28
CA PRO A 419 38.03 -5.02 13.82
C PRO A 419 37.10 -3.96 14.40
N THR A 420 36.31 -3.32 13.53
CA THR A 420 35.23 -2.43 13.98
C THR A 420 34.23 -3.20 14.85
N VAL A 421 33.96 -2.66 16.04
CA VAL A 421 33.17 -3.26 17.15
C VAL A 421 32.10 -4.26 16.69
N PRO A 422 32.15 -5.54 17.15
CA PRO A 422 31.16 -6.55 16.80
C PRO A 422 29.73 -6.13 17.14
N THR A 423 28.79 -6.50 16.28
CA THR A 423 27.35 -6.40 16.56
C THR A 423 26.87 -7.81 16.91
N ASP A 424 26.42 -7.99 18.16
CA ASP A 424 26.10 -9.30 18.75
C ASP A 424 24.96 -10.03 18.01
N GLU A 425 25.05 -11.37 17.92
CA GLU A 425 24.04 -12.23 17.29
C GLU A 425 22.67 -12.09 17.95
N ASN A 426 22.63 -11.84 19.25
CA ASN A 426 21.40 -11.54 19.99
C ASN A 426 20.73 -10.24 19.46
N SER A 427 21.52 -9.22 19.12
CA SER A 427 21.00 -7.97 18.56
C SER A 427 20.44 -8.13 17.15
N LEU A 428 21.06 -8.98 16.32
CA LEU A 428 20.50 -9.38 15.02
C LEU A 428 19.21 -10.18 15.18
N SER A 429 19.17 -11.10 16.16
CA SER A 429 17.99 -11.93 16.48
C SER A 429 16.80 -11.11 16.99
N VAL A 430 17.07 -10.07 17.79
CA VAL A 430 16.06 -9.09 18.23
C VAL A 430 15.55 -8.25 17.07
N GLN A 431 16.42 -7.74 16.21
CA GLN A 431 16.00 -6.94 15.05
C GLN A 431 15.14 -7.78 14.08
N LYS A 432 15.55 -9.01 13.78
CA LYS A 432 14.72 -10.01 13.08
C LYS A 432 13.32 -10.12 13.70
N SER A 433 13.25 -10.30 15.01
CA SER A 433 11.99 -10.58 15.70
C SER A 433 11.02 -9.40 15.59
N LEU A 434 11.54 -8.17 15.66
CA LEU A 434 10.78 -6.95 15.36
C LEU A 434 10.35 -6.88 13.89
N ASP A 435 11.23 -7.19 12.94
CA ASP A 435 10.91 -7.16 11.51
C ASP A 435 9.85 -8.20 11.11
N LEU A 436 9.88 -9.41 11.69
CA LEU A 436 8.82 -10.42 11.56
C LEU A 436 7.49 -9.92 12.15
N SER A 437 7.53 -9.23 13.29
CA SER A 437 6.31 -8.83 14.00
C SER A 437 5.42 -7.85 13.21
N LYS A 438 5.98 -7.10 12.26
CA LYS A 438 5.29 -6.05 11.48
C LYS A 438 3.92 -6.47 10.94
N THR A 439 3.80 -7.67 10.38
CA THR A 439 2.55 -8.16 9.78
C THR A 439 1.48 -8.40 10.84
N ALA A 440 1.79 -9.19 11.88
CA ALA A 440 0.87 -9.41 13.00
C ALA A 440 0.54 -8.10 13.74
N VAL A 441 1.53 -7.24 13.98
CA VAL A 441 1.37 -5.94 14.64
C VAL A 441 0.39 -5.07 13.85
N LYS A 442 0.47 -5.02 12.52
CA LYS A 442 -0.49 -4.27 11.69
C LYS A 442 -1.94 -4.71 11.94
N SER A 443 -2.22 -6.01 11.87
CA SER A 443 -3.59 -6.52 12.04
C SER A 443 -4.11 -6.47 13.49
N LEU A 444 -3.21 -6.58 14.47
CA LEU A 444 -3.57 -6.33 15.88
C LEU A 444 -3.89 -4.85 16.11
N VAL A 445 -3.09 -3.93 15.57
CA VAL A 445 -3.36 -2.47 15.63
C VAL A 445 -4.67 -2.11 14.93
N GLU A 446 -4.98 -2.74 13.79
CA GLU A 446 -6.26 -2.58 13.09
C GLU A 446 -7.44 -3.05 13.97
N SER A 447 -7.28 -4.13 14.75
CA SER A 447 -8.30 -4.61 15.69
C SER A 447 -8.55 -3.62 16.86
N GLU A 448 -7.50 -2.96 17.36
CA GLU A 448 -7.61 -1.92 18.40
C GLU A 448 -8.22 -0.63 17.84
N ILE A 449 -7.99 -0.34 16.55
CA ILE A 449 -8.64 0.77 15.82
C ILE A 449 -10.15 0.54 15.68
N ASP A 450 -10.64 -0.71 15.71
CA ASP A 450 -12.07 -1.01 15.63
C ASP A 450 -12.81 -0.98 17.00
N ASP A 451 -12.13 -1.15 18.15
CA ASP A 451 -12.79 -1.08 19.48
C ASP A 451 -13.35 0.33 19.80
N GLU A 452 -14.68 0.44 19.97
CA GLU A 452 -15.37 1.68 20.35
C GLU A 452 -15.00 2.18 21.76
N ASN A 453 -14.33 1.37 22.58
CA ASN A 453 -13.94 1.68 23.97
C ASN A 453 -12.42 1.81 24.15
N PHE A 454 -11.67 1.94 23.05
CA PHE A 454 -10.20 1.99 23.07
C PHE A 454 -9.66 3.12 23.98
N LEU A 455 -8.87 2.74 24.98
CA LEU A 455 -8.26 3.64 25.98
C LEU A 455 -6.74 3.38 26.11
N GLY A 456 -6.07 2.96 25.03
CA GLY A 456 -4.67 2.51 25.04
C GLY A 456 -4.51 1.04 25.45
N SER A 457 -3.47 0.39 24.92
CA SER A 457 -3.16 -1.02 25.16
C SER A 457 -1.68 -1.33 24.90
N ASP A 458 -1.21 -2.50 25.36
CA ASP A 458 0.22 -2.84 25.26
C ASP A 458 0.70 -3.08 23.82
N ILE A 459 -0.19 -3.48 22.88
CA ILE A 459 0.19 -3.57 21.47
C ILE A 459 0.44 -2.20 20.85
N ILE A 460 -0.37 -1.18 21.17
CA ILE A 460 -0.17 0.18 20.69
C ILE A 460 1.07 0.80 21.34
N PHE A 461 1.27 0.59 22.65
CA PHE A 461 2.48 1.04 23.33
C PHE A 461 3.75 0.37 22.77
N GLY A 462 3.74 -0.95 22.59
CA GLY A 462 4.85 -1.73 22.02
C GLY A 462 5.16 -1.38 20.56
N ALA A 463 4.14 -1.26 19.71
CA ALA A 463 4.27 -0.85 18.32
C ALA A 463 4.79 0.60 18.20
N GLY A 464 4.34 1.50 19.07
CA GLY A 464 4.85 2.88 19.13
C GLY A 464 6.32 2.94 19.56
N ARG A 465 6.70 2.25 20.65
CA ARG A 465 8.11 2.20 21.11
C ARG A 465 9.05 1.53 20.09
N THR A 466 8.57 0.56 19.32
CA THR A 466 9.36 -0.09 18.26
C THR A 466 9.25 0.60 16.89
N GLY A 467 8.47 1.69 16.78
CA GLY A 467 8.36 2.51 15.57
C GLY A 467 7.59 1.85 14.42
N GLN A 468 6.68 0.91 14.74
CA GLN A 468 5.89 0.12 13.80
C GLN A 468 4.49 0.69 13.51
N LEU A 469 4.04 1.71 14.24
CA LEU A 469 2.78 2.42 13.94
C LEU A 469 2.96 3.36 12.75
N SER A 470 2.11 3.23 11.74
CA SER A 470 1.99 4.22 10.65
C SER A 470 1.30 5.50 11.12
N ARG A 471 1.51 6.62 10.41
CA ARG A 471 0.82 7.90 10.71
C ARG A 471 -0.71 7.78 10.65
N THR A 472 -1.24 6.97 9.74
CA THR A 472 -2.69 6.76 9.58
C THR A 472 -3.27 6.05 10.81
N GLN A 473 -2.61 4.98 11.28
CA GLN A 473 -3.00 4.27 12.51
C GLN A 473 -2.92 5.20 13.73
N ILE A 474 -1.82 5.96 13.89
CA ILE A 474 -1.70 6.96 14.97
C ILE A 474 -2.85 7.96 14.92
N LYS A 475 -3.24 8.45 13.74
CA LYS A 475 -4.38 9.36 13.60
C LYS A 475 -5.68 8.71 14.08
N GLN A 476 -5.98 7.50 13.63
CA GLN A 476 -7.22 6.78 13.98
C GLN A 476 -7.31 6.50 15.49
N LEU A 477 -6.22 6.03 16.09
CA LEU A 477 -6.11 5.78 17.53
C LEU A 477 -6.25 7.08 18.35
N ASN A 478 -5.59 8.16 17.90
CA ASN A 478 -5.73 9.49 18.51
C ASN A 478 -7.16 10.03 18.41
N ASP A 479 -7.81 9.91 17.24
CA ASP A 479 -9.18 10.37 17.06
C ASP A 479 -10.14 9.62 18.00
N LYS A 480 -9.95 8.29 18.18
CA LYS A 480 -10.71 7.51 19.19
C LYS A 480 -10.43 7.93 20.63
N LEU A 481 -9.17 8.16 21.02
CA LEU A 481 -8.87 8.69 22.36
C LEU A 481 -9.50 10.07 22.59
N ILE A 482 -9.60 10.89 21.54
CA ILE A 482 -10.27 12.20 21.58
C ILE A 482 -11.80 12.04 21.76
N GLU A 483 -12.41 11.02 21.16
CA GLU A 483 -13.82 10.68 21.42
C GLU A 483 -14.03 10.20 22.87
N GLN A 484 -13.13 9.35 23.40
CA GLN A 484 -13.16 8.92 24.82
C GLN A 484 -12.93 10.07 25.80
N SER A 485 -12.10 11.06 25.45
CA SER A 485 -11.93 12.31 26.21
C SER A 485 -13.26 13.05 26.33
N LYS A 486 -13.95 13.25 25.19
CA LYS A 486 -15.24 13.97 25.12
C LYS A 486 -16.39 13.22 25.77
N ALA A 487 -16.33 11.89 25.82
CA ALA A 487 -17.25 11.07 26.58
C ALA A 487 -17.02 11.15 28.11
N GLY A 488 -15.88 11.67 28.57
CA GLY A 488 -15.50 11.70 29.99
C GLY A 488 -14.90 10.39 30.52
N ASN A 489 -14.58 9.44 29.63
CA ASN A 489 -14.11 8.11 30.01
C ASN A 489 -12.65 8.11 30.49
N ILE A 490 -11.83 9.04 29.99
CA ILE A 490 -10.43 9.23 30.43
C ILE A 490 -10.44 10.11 31.69
N THR A 491 -10.74 9.54 32.86
CA THR A 491 -10.82 10.28 34.14
C THR A 491 -10.30 9.54 35.38
N LYS A 492 -10.19 8.21 35.37
CA LYS A 492 -9.61 7.45 36.51
C LYS A 492 -8.08 7.44 36.42
N PRO A 493 -7.31 7.37 37.53
CA PRO A 493 -5.84 7.41 37.49
C PRO A 493 -5.20 6.36 36.58
N ASN A 494 -5.70 5.12 36.59
CA ASN A 494 -5.20 4.06 35.70
C ASN A 494 -5.53 4.31 34.22
N ASP A 495 -6.72 4.85 33.92
CA ASP A 495 -7.12 5.18 32.55
C ASP A 495 -6.31 6.38 32.02
N LEU A 496 -6.08 7.39 32.87
CA LEU A 496 -5.15 8.50 32.60
C LEU A 496 -3.72 8.00 32.35
N ALA A 497 -3.18 7.16 33.25
CA ALA A 497 -1.81 6.64 33.14
C ALA A 497 -1.59 5.82 31.85
N ARG A 498 -2.52 4.91 31.52
CA ARG A 498 -2.46 4.10 30.29
C ARG A 498 -2.54 4.98 29.03
N VAL A 499 -3.40 6.00 29.03
CA VAL A 499 -3.50 6.96 27.92
C VAL A 499 -2.25 7.82 27.79
N ILE A 500 -1.68 8.35 28.89
CA ILE A 500 -0.44 9.14 28.90
C ILE A 500 0.73 8.35 28.29
N LEU A 501 0.86 7.07 28.63
CA LEU A 501 1.87 6.18 28.06
C LEU A 501 1.64 5.92 26.56
N ASN A 502 0.39 5.62 26.16
CA ASN A 502 0.04 5.36 24.77
C ASN A 502 0.20 6.60 23.86
N LEU A 503 -0.17 7.79 24.34
CA LEU A 503 0.04 9.05 23.62
C LEU A 503 1.53 9.31 23.40
N GLN A 504 2.37 9.15 24.43
CA GLN A 504 3.83 9.29 24.27
C GLN A 504 4.42 8.25 23.30
N ALA A 505 3.97 6.99 23.35
CA ALA A 505 4.39 5.97 22.38
C ALA A 505 3.99 6.29 20.94
N MET A 506 2.87 6.98 20.74
CA MET A 506 2.44 7.53 19.46
C MET A 506 3.09 8.88 19.09
N GLY A 507 3.99 9.43 19.93
CA GLY A 507 4.62 10.73 19.71
C GLY A 507 3.70 11.94 19.90
N ILE A 508 2.61 11.77 20.65
CA ILE A 508 1.60 12.79 20.97
C ILE A 508 1.83 13.31 22.39
N ASP A 509 1.65 14.61 22.59
CA ASP A 509 1.87 15.30 23.86
C ASP A 509 0.62 15.20 24.77
N PRO A 510 0.66 14.46 25.90
CA PRO A 510 -0.47 14.32 26.81
C PRO A 510 -0.71 15.55 27.70
N THR A 511 0.19 16.55 27.68
CA THR A 511 0.02 17.81 28.44
C THR A 511 -0.84 18.84 27.68
N ASN A 512 -1.15 18.57 26.41
CA ASN A 512 -2.01 19.38 25.55
C ASN A 512 -2.91 18.50 24.66
N PHE A 513 -3.53 17.49 25.26
CA PHE A 513 -4.37 16.51 24.58
C PHE A 513 -5.85 16.90 24.67
N ASP A 514 -6.52 17.10 23.54
CA ASP A 514 -7.93 17.56 23.47
C ASP A 514 -8.23 18.85 24.29
N GLY A 515 -7.20 19.70 24.50
CA GLY A 515 -7.28 20.90 25.33
C GLY A 515 -7.09 20.66 26.84
N ARG A 516 -6.70 19.44 27.24
CA ARG A 516 -6.46 18.98 28.61
C ARG A 516 -4.98 18.70 28.85
N ASN A 517 -4.57 18.75 30.12
CA ASN A 517 -3.25 18.28 30.56
C ASN A 517 -3.45 17.05 31.44
N LEU A 518 -3.32 15.86 30.85
CA LEU A 518 -3.61 14.60 31.52
C LEU A 518 -2.62 14.29 32.66
N ALA A 519 -1.38 14.77 32.57
CA ALA A 519 -0.38 14.61 33.62
C ALA A 519 -0.73 15.44 34.87
N ASN A 520 -1.22 16.68 34.68
CA ASN A 520 -1.78 17.48 35.78
C ASN A 520 -3.01 16.79 36.40
N GLU A 521 -3.98 16.37 35.59
CA GLU A 521 -5.18 15.68 36.08
C GLU A 521 -4.84 14.39 36.86
N LEU A 522 -3.79 13.68 36.45
CA LEU A 522 -3.27 12.52 37.18
C LEU A 522 -2.71 12.91 38.55
N TYR A 523 -1.87 13.95 38.62
CA TYR A 523 -1.37 14.52 39.88
C TYR A 523 -2.46 15.11 40.79
N GLU A 524 -3.54 15.64 40.21
CA GLU A 524 -4.65 16.25 40.94
C GLU A 524 -5.61 15.20 41.55
N SER A 525 -5.46 13.92 41.20
CA SER A 525 -6.29 12.83 41.71
C SER A 525 -6.03 12.50 43.17
N LYS A 526 -7.13 12.30 43.92
CA LYS A 526 -7.12 11.93 45.35
C LYS A 526 -6.99 10.43 45.61
N THR A 527 -7.02 9.58 44.58
CA THR A 527 -7.05 8.11 44.73
C THR A 527 -5.82 7.40 44.14
N ALA A 528 -4.87 8.14 43.56
CA ALA A 528 -3.78 7.60 42.76
C ALA A 528 -2.62 6.93 43.55
N THR A 529 -2.60 7.05 44.89
CA THR A 529 -1.48 6.61 45.76
C THR A 529 -1.87 5.46 46.71
N ASN A 530 -2.97 4.78 46.44
CA ASN A 530 -3.50 3.66 47.23
C ASN A 530 -4.23 2.65 46.31
N MET A 531 -3.73 2.43 45.09
CA MET A 531 -4.36 1.52 44.11
C MET A 531 -3.73 0.13 44.08
N GLY A 532 -2.68 -0.09 44.87
CA GLY A 532 -1.91 -1.33 44.95
C GLY A 532 -0.74 -1.33 43.99
N SER A 533 0.32 -2.06 44.34
CA SER A 533 1.67 -1.89 43.79
C SER A 533 1.76 -1.84 42.25
N TYR A 534 1.01 -2.69 41.53
CA TYR A 534 0.96 -2.67 40.05
C TYR A 534 0.45 -1.32 39.51
N MET A 535 -0.61 -0.78 40.11
CA MET A 535 -1.30 0.42 39.65
C MET A 535 -0.53 1.68 40.08
N ASP A 536 -0.05 1.72 41.32
CA ASP A 536 0.86 2.77 41.80
C ASP A 536 2.14 2.83 40.93
N ALA A 537 2.69 1.69 40.50
CA ALA A 537 3.83 1.61 39.58
C ALA A 537 3.48 2.05 38.14
N THR A 538 2.30 1.69 37.63
CA THR A 538 1.82 2.15 36.32
C THR A 538 1.60 3.67 36.29
N ILE A 539 1.06 4.23 37.37
CA ILE A 539 0.89 5.69 37.56
C ILE A 539 2.25 6.38 37.67
N LEU A 540 3.20 5.81 38.43
CA LEU A 540 4.56 6.33 38.51
C LEU A 540 5.23 6.35 37.13
N LEU A 541 5.15 5.25 36.36
CA LEU A 541 5.66 5.17 34.99
C LEU A 541 5.06 6.26 34.09
N ALA A 542 3.74 6.47 34.12
CA ALA A 542 3.09 7.51 33.33
C ALA A 542 3.58 8.93 33.66
N LEU A 543 3.98 9.20 34.91
CA LEU A 543 4.52 10.49 35.33
C LEU A 543 6.00 10.67 34.97
N VAL A 544 6.85 9.68 35.30
CA VAL A 544 8.31 9.80 35.08
C VAL A 544 8.71 9.62 33.62
N SER A 545 7.89 8.94 32.81
CA SER A 545 8.15 8.67 31.39
C SER A 545 8.37 9.93 30.55
N GLY A 546 7.58 10.98 30.81
CA GLY A 546 7.73 12.29 30.19
C GLY A 546 8.36 13.36 31.09
N HIS A 547 8.96 12.94 32.22
CA HIS A 547 9.52 13.83 33.26
C HIS A 547 8.52 14.89 33.76
N TYR A 548 7.23 14.54 33.83
CA TYR A 548 6.18 15.49 34.20
C TYR A 548 6.34 15.94 35.66
N GLN A 549 6.37 17.24 35.89
CA GLN A 549 6.46 17.84 37.23
C GLN A 549 5.07 18.08 37.84
N ALA A 550 4.97 18.02 39.16
CA ALA A 550 3.71 18.22 39.88
C ALA A 550 3.21 19.68 39.77
N PRO A 551 1.92 19.91 39.42
CA PRO A 551 1.31 21.24 39.50
C PRO A 551 1.19 21.72 40.95
N LYS A 552 0.95 23.03 41.13
CA LYS A 552 0.90 23.69 42.46
C LYS A 552 -0.16 23.12 43.41
N ASP A 553 -1.19 22.49 42.86
CA ASP A 553 -2.32 21.90 43.55
C ASP A 553 -2.38 20.37 43.39
N ALA A 554 -1.28 19.72 43.01
CA ALA A 554 -1.13 18.27 43.06
C ALA A 554 -1.51 17.71 44.45
N LYS A 555 -2.05 16.49 44.49
CA LYS A 555 -2.43 15.80 45.74
C LYS A 555 -1.38 14.81 46.22
N PHE A 556 -0.37 14.55 45.40
CA PHE A 556 0.81 13.72 45.67
C PHE A 556 1.93 14.13 44.70
N THR A 557 3.13 13.61 44.92
CA THR A 557 4.31 13.80 44.08
C THR A 557 4.88 12.46 43.61
N VAL A 558 5.83 12.48 42.68
CA VAL A 558 6.63 11.28 42.34
C VAL A 558 7.39 10.73 43.54
N SER A 559 7.82 11.59 44.49
CA SER A 559 8.45 11.11 45.73
C SER A 559 7.48 10.33 46.63
N ASP A 560 6.18 10.67 46.63
CA ASP A 560 5.17 9.95 47.42
C ASP A 560 4.86 8.57 46.80
N LEU A 561 4.82 8.47 45.47
CA LEU A 561 4.65 7.18 44.78
C LEU A 561 5.90 6.29 44.92
N VAL A 562 7.11 6.84 44.81
CA VAL A 562 8.35 6.10 45.08
C VAL A 562 8.37 5.60 46.54
N ALA A 563 7.93 6.42 47.50
CA ALA A 563 7.78 6.00 48.89
C ALA A 563 6.68 4.93 49.09
N SER A 564 5.56 5.02 48.36
CA SER A 564 4.49 3.99 48.34
C SER A 564 5.06 2.64 47.90
N LEU A 565 5.71 2.59 46.74
CA LEU A 565 6.27 1.36 46.18
C LEU A 565 7.41 0.78 47.02
N VAL A 566 8.29 1.62 47.57
CA VAL A 566 9.35 1.17 48.50
C VAL A 566 8.75 0.52 49.75
N LYS A 567 7.71 1.14 50.33
CA LYS A 567 6.99 0.60 51.49
C LYS A 567 6.24 -0.69 51.16
N ASP A 568 5.62 -0.79 49.99
CA ASP A 568 4.94 -2.00 49.51
C ASP A 568 5.90 -3.17 49.31
N GLY A 569 7.07 -2.93 48.70
CA GLY A 569 8.09 -3.97 48.56
C GLY A 569 8.62 -4.43 49.91
N GLN A 570 8.86 -3.51 50.85
CA GLN A 570 9.18 -3.84 52.25
C GLN A 570 8.08 -4.68 52.91
N ASN A 571 6.81 -4.36 52.67
CA ASN A 571 5.63 -5.12 53.13
C ASN A 571 5.48 -6.52 52.49
N MET A 572 6.28 -6.84 51.46
CA MET A 572 6.29 -8.13 50.74
C MET A 572 7.54 -8.99 51.02
N GLY A 573 8.51 -8.48 51.79
CA GLY A 573 9.79 -9.17 52.07
C GLY A 573 11.05 -8.37 51.70
N ASN A 574 10.88 -7.17 51.12
CA ASN A 574 11.94 -6.32 50.58
C ASN A 574 12.70 -6.94 49.39
N ASP A 575 12.05 -7.83 48.64
CA ASP A 575 12.63 -8.61 47.54
C ASP A 575 11.68 -8.77 46.33
N GLY A 576 10.67 -7.90 46.21
CA GLY A 576 9.75 -7.87 45.06
C GLY A 576 8.40 -7.26 45.42
N TRP A 577 7.43 -7.44 44.51
CA TRP A 577 6.03 -7.02 44.69
C TRP A 577 5.08 -8.15 44.25
N GLY A 578 3.79 -7.92 44.45
CA GLY A 578 2.73 -8.80 43.97
C GLY A 578 1.37 -8.40 44.51
N TYR A 579 0.44 -9.34 44.53
CA TYR A 579 -0.94 -9.11 44.96
C TYR A 579 -1.23 -9.69 46.35
N GLU A 580 -2.18 -9.08 47.06
CA GLU A 580 -2.82 -9.69 48.23
C GLU A 580 -4.24 -10.12 47.87
N LYS A 581 -4.58 -11.38 48.17
CA LYS A 581 -5.93 -11.94 47.95
C LYS A 581 -6.35 -12.76 49.16
N ASP A 582 -7.54 -12.50 49.67
CA ASP A 582 -8.12 -13.21 50.83
C ASP A 582 -7.19 -13.20 52.07
N GLY A 583 -6.38 -12.13 52.22
CA GLY A 583 -5.36 -11.98 53.27
C GLY A 583 -4.03 -12.71 52.99
N VAL A 584 -3.91 -13.43 51.87
CA VAL A 584 -2.69 -14.11 51.44
C VAL A 584 -1.93 -13.22 50.46
N LYS A 585 -0.72 -12.83 50.85
CA LYS A 585 0.24 -12.12 49.99
C LYS A 585 0.97 -13.10 49.09
N THR A 586 0.95 -12.85 47.79
CA THR A 586 1.66 -13.62 46.77
C THR A 586 2.58 -12.66 46.01
N LYS A 587 3.86 -13.02 45.85
CA LYS A 587 4.78 -12.32 44.94
C LYS A 587 4.75 -12.98 43.58
N ASP A 588 4.82 -12.17 42.53
CA ASP A 588 4.75 -12.60 41.14
C ASP A 588 5.75 -11.81 40.28
N VAL A 589 6.14 -12.39 39.14
CA VAL A 589 7.14 -11.78 38.24
C VAL A 589 6.59 -10.53 37.57
N ASP A 590 5.31 -10.53 37.19
CA ASP A 590 4.69 -9.46 36.40
C ASP A 590 4.63 -8.14 37.20
N THR A 591 4.10 -8.18 38.42
CA THR A 591 4.03 -7.03 39.33
C THR A 591 5.42 -6.60 39.79
N THR A 592 6.33 -7.55 40.04
CA THR A 592 7.71 -7.21 40.40
C THR A 592 8.43 -6.48 39.26
N ALA A 593 8.25 -6.95 38.02
CA ALA A 593 8.84 -6.32 36.85
C ALA A 593 8.32 -4.89 36.63
N VAL A 594 7.01 -4.66 36.72
CA VAL A 594 6.42 -3.31 36.60
C VAL A 594 6.89 -2.39 37.74
N GLY A 595 7.00 -2.91 38.97
CA GLY A 595 7.58 -2.17 40.11
C GLY A 595 9.05 -1.77 39.89
N MET A 596 9.87 -2.70 39.39
CA MET A 596 11.28 -2.43 39.02
C MET A 596 11.39 -1.39 37.89
N LEU A 597 10.60 -1.54 36.83
CA LEU A 597 10.54 -0.59 35.71
C LEU A 597 10.19 0.82 36.21
N ALA A 598 9.19 0.94 37.09
CA ALA A 598 8.75 2.21 37.66
C ALA A 598 9.83 2.88 38.53
N LEU A 599 10.36 2.15 39.53
CA LEU A 599 11.39 2.70 40.41
C LEU A 599 12.69 3.03 39.66
N LYS A 600 13.16 2.16 38.76
CA LYS A 600 14.39 2.40 38.02
C LYS A 600 14.26 3.59 37.08
N THR A 601 13.11 3.78 36.44
CA THR A 601 12.87 4.97 35.60
C THR A 601 12.80 6.25 36.44
N ALA A 602 12.16 6.20 37.62
CA ALA A 602 12.13 7.34 38.54
C ALA A 602 13.54 7.75 39.04
N LEU A 603 14.41 6.77 39.32
CA LEU A 603 15.80 7.02 39.70
C LEU A 603 16.66 7.54 38.53
N LEU A 604 16.40 7.09 37.30
CA LEU A 604 17.07 7.64 36.10
C LEU A 604 16.63 9.09 35.81
N ALA A 605 15.40 9.47 36.16
CA ALA A 605 14.87 10.82 36.04
C ALA A 605 15.11 11.70 37.29
N ASN A 606 15.96 11.27 38.25
CA ASN A 606 16.05 11.92 39.56
C ASN A 606 16.49 13.40 39.52
N ASP A 607 17.24 13.83 38.49
CA ASP A 607 17.58 15.25 38.28
C ASP A 607 16.33 16.15 38.18
N THR A 608 15.21 15.60 37.71
CA THR A 608 13.90 16.29 37.65
C THR A 608 13.15 16.26 38.99
N TYR A 609 13.31 15.20 39.78
CA TYR A 609 12.44 14.89 40.92
C TYR A 609 13.06 15.09 42.30
N GLN A 610 14.39 15.14 42.40
CA GLN A 610 15.15 15.46 43.62
C GLN A 610 14.74 14.60 44.82
N LEU A 611 14.59 13.30 44.59
CA LEU A 611 14.33 12.28 45.61
C LEU A 611 15.47 12.30 46.64
N ASN A 612 15.12 12.23 47.92
CA ASN A 612 16.09 12.28 49.02
C ASN A 612 16.95 10.99 49.10
N ASP A 613 18.19 11.13 49.58
CA ASP A 613 19.20 10.06 49.61
C ASP A 613 18.73 8.78 50.33
N ILE A 614 17.90 8.90 51.37
CA ILE A 614 17.37 7.75 52.11
C ILE A 614 16.41 6.95 51.21
N LEU A 615 15.48 7.64 50.56
CA LEU A 615 14.52 7.01 49.64
C LEU A 615 15.21 6.43 48.40
N VAL A 616 16.23 7.12 47.87
CA VAL A 616 17.09 6.62 46.78
C VAL A 616 17.84 5.36 47.21
N SER A 617 18.40 5.33 48.42
CA SER A 617 19.11 4.15 48.97
C SER A 617 18.16 2.95 49.17
N GLN A 618 16.96 3.19 49.71
CA GLN A 618 15.93 2.16 49.86
C GLN A 618 15.45 1.61 48.51
N ALA A 619 15.19 2.48 47.53
CA ALA A 619 14.79 2.08 46.18
C ALA A 619 15.87 1.24 45.48
N ASN A 620 17.15 1.62 45.57
CA ASN A 620 18.25 0.82 45.02
C ASN A 620 18.40 -0.54 45.72
N THR A 621 18.25 -0.59 47.04
CA THR A 621 18.27 -1.86 47.80
C THR A 621 17.16 -2.81 47.33
N LEU A 622 15.95 -2.28 47.18
CA LEU A 622 14.79 -3.05 46.73
C LEU A 622 14.91 -3.51 45.27
N LEU A 623 15.50 -2.69 44.39
CA LEU A 623 15.79 -3.05 42.99
C LEU A 623 16.80 -4.20 42.88
N THR A 624 17.83 -4.25 43.73
CA THR A 624 18.79 -5.37 43.78
C THR A 624 18.10 -6.66 44.17
N ASN A 625 17.33 -6.64 45.26
CA ASN A 625 16.67 -7.84 45.76
C ASN A 625 15.54 -8.33 44.82
N ALA A 626 14.81 -7.40 44.19
CA ALA A 626 13.80 -7.72 43.18
C ALA A 626 14.41 -8.31 41.90
N GLN A 627 15.62 -7.89 41.51
CA GLN A 627 16.39 -8.56 40.47
C GLN A 627 16.70 -10.01 40.87
N GLU A 628 17.24 -10.25 42.07
CA GLU A 628 17.56 -11.61 42.55
C GLU A 628 16.31 -12.52 42.57
N PHE A 629 15.13 -11.98 42.90
CA PHE A 629 13.86 -12.69 42.81
C PHE A 629 13.48 -13.05 41.37
N ILE A 630 13.60 -12.14 40.40
CA ILE A 630 13.32 -12.45 38.99
C ILE A 630 14.34 -13.46 38.44
N GLU A 631 15.64 -13.27 38.68
CA GLU A 631 16.70 -14.17 38.21
C GLU A 631 16.53 -15.60 38.79
N SER A 632 16.19 -15.72 40.07
CA SER A 632 15.91 -17.03 40.70
C SER A 632 14.58 -17.67 40.25
N SER A 633 13.61 -16.86 39.80
CA SER A 633 12.31 -17.29 39.25
C SER A 633 12.37 -17.80 37.79
N ALA A 634 13.55 -17.85 37.16
CA ALA A 634 13.69 -18.39 35.81
C ALA A 634 13.34 -19.88 35.74
N THR A 635 12.58 -20.32 34.74
CA THR A 635 12.36 -21.76 34.48
C THR A 635 13.58 -22.38 33.77
N LEU A 636 13.49 -23.65 33.37
CA LEU A 636 14.61 -24.35 32.71
C LEU A 636 15.00 -23.72 31.35
N ASP A 637 14.06 -23.11 30.63
CA ASP A 637 14.33 -22.42 29.35
C ASP A 637 14.89 -20.99 29.53
N GLY A 638 14.93 -20.48 30.77
CA GLY A 638 15.41 -19.13 31.09
C GLY A 638 14.33 -18.04 31.09
N GLY A 639 13.11 -18.36 30.66
CA GLY A 639 11.95 -17.47 30.75
C GLY A 639 11.22 -17.55 32.09
N TYR A 640 10.07 -16.88 32.18
CA TYR A 640 9.31 -16.72 33.42
C TYR A 640 7.85 -17.14 33.24
N GLY A 641 7.31 -17.80 34.28
CA GLY A 641 5.87 -17.97 34.49
C GLY A 641 5.37 -17.02 35.57
N ILE A 642 4.06 -16.77 35.64
CA ILE A 642 3.42 -15.78 36.54
C ILE A 642 3.98 -15.84 37.97
N ASN A 643 3.95 -17.02 38.59
CA ASN A 643 4.42 -17.26 39.96
C ASN A 643 5.88 -17.76 40.05
N GLY A 644 6.69 -17.63 38.99
CA GLY A 644 8.05 -18.21 38.89
C GLY A 644 8.12 -19.74 38.77
N PHE A 645 7.13 -20.47 39.29
CA PHE A 645 7.07 -21.94 39.28
C PHE A 645 6.16 -22.54 38.20
N SER A 646 5.40 -21.70 37.49
CA SER A 646 4.60 -22.10 36.31
C SER A 646 5.50 -22.22 35.07
N PRO A 647 5.07 -22.93 34.01
CA PRO A 647 5.75 -22.90 32.71
C PRO A 647 5.96 -21.46 32.21
N SER A 648 7.05 -21.23 31.47
CA SER A 648 7.37 -19.93 30.88
C SER A 648 6.26 -19.49 29.92
N ASN A 649 5.89 -18.21 29.96
CA ASN A 649 4.94 -17.60 29.03
C ASN A 649 5.49 -16.25 28.53
N THR A 650 4.99 -15.79 27.37
CA THR A 650 5.44 -14.53 26.74
C THR A 650 5.34 -13.33 27.65
N ASN A 651 4.19 -13.14 28.32
CA ASN A 651 3.89 -11.94 29.11
C ASN A 651 4.89 -11.76 30.25
N SER A 652 4.99 -12.77 31.12
CA SER A 652 5.93 -12.76 32.25
C SER A 652 7.40 -12.76 31.78
N THR A 653 7.72 -13.50 30.71
CA THR A 653 9.08 -13.53 30.15
C THR A 653 9.51 -12.16 29.62
N ALA A 654 8.63 -11.47 28.88
CA ALA A 654 8.91 -10.16 28.32
C ALA A 654 9.01 -9.06 29.39
N MET A 655 8.13 -9.10 30.40
CA MET A 655 8.17 -8.13 31.50
C MET A 655 9.40 -8.33 32.39
N GLY A 656 9.72 -9.58 32.78
CA GLY A 656 10.94 -9.89 33.52
C GLY A 656 12.21 -9.47 32.77
N LEU A 657 12.29 -9.79 31.47
CA LEU A 657 13.38 -9.31 30.59
C LEU A 657 13.45 -7.78 30.59
N ALA A 658 12.33 -7.08 30.41
CA ALA A 658 12.30 -5.63 30.36
C ALA A 658 12.79 -4.97 31.66
N ALA A 659 12.40 -5.52 32.82
CA ALA A 659 12.84 -5.07 34.12
C ALA A 659 14.35 -5.29 34.35
N LEU A 660 14.85 -6.50 34.02
CA LEU A 660 16.27 -6.85 34.12
C LEU A 660 17.15 -5.96 33.22
N ALA A 661 16.79 -5.85 31.94
CA ALA A 661 17.49 -4.98 30.98
C ALA A 661 17.50 -3.51 31.42
N THR A 662 16.37 -3.01 31.93
CA THR A 662 16.26 -1.63 32.47
C THR A 662 17.08 -1.45 33.76
N ASN A 663 17.24 -2.49 34.59
CA ASN A 663 18.10 -2.43 35.77
C ASN A 663 19.60 -2.42 35.41
N GLY A 664 19.96 -2.93 34.24
CA GLY A 664 21.35 -3.02 33.74
C GLY A 664 21.88 -4.45 33.64
N VAL A 665 21.01 -5.46 33.67
CA VAL A 665 21.36 -6.89 33.63
C VAL A 665 21.47 -7.37 32.18
N ASP A 666 22.48 -8.20 31.91
CA ASP A 666 22.63 -8.92 30.65
C ASP A 666 21.60 -10.05 30.55
N THR A 667 20.53 -9.80 29.78
CA THR A 667 19.44 -10.76 29.54
C THR A 667 19.76 -11.82 28.47
N THR A 668 20.96 -11.78 27.87
CA THR A 668 21.48 -12.85 26.99
C THR A 668 22.10 -14.00 27.78
N LYS A 669 22.59 -13.71 29.00
CA LYS A 669 23.32 -14.65 29.84
C LYS A 669 22.46 -15.85 30.25
N VAL A 670 22.94 -17.06 29.97
CA VAL A 670 22.36 -18.29 30.51
C VAL A 670 22.67 -18.35 32.01
N LEU A 671 21.62 -18.46 32.82
CA LEU A 671 21.76 -18.60 34.27
C LEU A 671 22.30 -19.99 34.64
N GLU A 672 23.05 -20.08 35.74
CA GLU A 672 23.64 -21.34 36.19
C GLU A 672 22.55 -22.41 36.37
N TYR A 673 22.81 -23.63 35.89
CA TYR A 673 21.86 -24.76 35.85
C TYR A 673 20.61 -24.60 34.96
N LYS A 674 20.50 -23.53 34.14
CA LYS A 674 19.44 -23.38 33.12
C LYS A 674 19.93 -23.76 31.71
N LYS A 675 19.01 -23.93 30.76
CA LYS A 675 19.31 -24.24 29.34
C LYS A 675 19.24 -23.04 28.40
N GLY A 676 18.69 -21.92 28.85
CA GLY A 676 18.56 -20.70 28.06
C GLY A 676 18.56 -19.46 28.95
N SER A 677 18.48 -18.31 28.30
CA SER A 677 18.36 -16.98 28.90
C SER A 677 17.00 -16.35 28.61
N ALA A 678 16.63 -15.31 29.37
CA ALA A 678 15.34 -14.63 29.24
C ALA A 678 15.07 -14.15 27.79
N LEU A 679 16.10 -13.65 27.10
CA LEU A 679 15.98 -13.28 25.69
C LEU A 679 15.73 -14.47 24.78
N SER A 680 16.48 -15.56 24.93
CA SER A 680 16.31 -16.77 24.10
C SER A 680 14.93 -17.42 24.31
N SER A 681 14.41 -17.39 25.54
CA SER A 681 13.07 -17.88 25.85
C SER A 681 11.99 -17.00 25.22
N LEU A 682 12.11 -15.66 25.32
CA LEU A 682 11.16 -14.74 24.67
C LEU A 682 11.09 -14.96 23.15
N LEU A 683 12.26 -15.07 22.49
CA LEU A 683 12.34 -15.32 21.06
C LEU A 683 11.72 -16.67 20.66
N SER A 684 11.78 -17.69 21.54
CA SER A 684 11.13 -18.99 21.31
C SER A 684 9.59 -18.92 21.31
N PHE A 685 9.00 -17.87 21.90
CA PHE A 685 7.55 -17.66 21.89
C PHE A 685 7.02 -17.01 20.62
N GLN A 686 7.87 -16.53 19.70
CA GLN A 686 7.39 -15.98 18.43
C GLN A 686 6.77 -17.08 17.55
N ASN A 687 5.70 -16.72 16.85
CA ASN A 687 5.02 -17.52 15.83
C ASN A 687 5.55 -17.19 14.43
N GLU A 688 5.25 -18.04 13.44
CA GLU A 688 5.67 -17.85 12.04
C GLU A 688 5.03 -16.61 11.38
N ASP A 689 3.88 -16.14 11.89
CA ASP A 689 3.21 -14.89 11.48
C ASP A 689 3.81 -13.62 12.13
N GLY A 690 4.80 -13.77 13.01
CA GLY A 690 5.44 -12.70 13.77
C GLY A 690 4.77 -12.33 15.09
N SER A 691 3.57 -12.86 15.39
CA SER A 691 2.90 -12.71 16.70
C SER A 691 3.60 -13.53 17.79
N PHE A 692 3.17 -13.40 19.06
CA PHE A 692 3.71 -14.20 20.16
C PHE A 692 2.66 -15.09 20.83
N LYS A 693 3.09 -16.30 21.23
CA LYS A 693 2.28 -17.35 21.86
C LYS A 693 1.70 -16.90 23.21
N THR A 694 0.48 -17.34 23.52
CA THR A 694 -0.23 -16.99 24.75
C THR A 694 -1.45 -17.88 24.92
N ASP A 695 -1.87 -18.08 26.16
CA ASP A 695 -3.13 -18.75 26.50
C ASP A 695 -4.31 -17.76 26.65
N TYR A 696 -4.08 -16.45 26.47
CA TYR A 696 -5.06 -15.41 26.82
C TYR A 696 -5.34 -14.34 25.74
N SER A 697 -4.34 -13.54 25.33
CA SER A 697 -4.56 -12.43 24.38
C SER A 697 -3.31 -12.14 23.55
N VAL A 698 -3.42 -12.34 22.23
CA VAL A 698 -2.31 -12.17 21.28
C VAL A 698 -1.90 -10.70 21.15
N SER A 699 -2.85 -9.76 21.28
CA SER A 699 -2.57 -8.32 21.39
C SER A 699 -1.66 -8.04 22.59
N LEU A 700 -2.06 -8.50 23.78
CA LEU A 700 -1.32 -8.28 25.03
C LEU A 700 0.08 -8.92 24.98
N ALA A 701 0.16 -10.20 24.57
CA ALA A 701 1.42 -10.94 24.53
C ALA A 701 2.40 -10.39 23.48
N THR A 702 1.92 -10.08 22.27
CA THR A 702 2.75 -9.46 21.23
C THR A 702 3.20 -8.07 21.66
N GLY A 703 2.29 -7.26 22.21
CA GLY A 703 2.60 -5.92 22.73
C GLY A 703 3.69 -5.93 23.80
N GLN A 704 3.55 -6.78 24.82
CA GLN A 704 4.57 -6.91 25.87
C GLN A 704 5.88 -7.50 25.35
N ALA A 705 5.85 -8.45 24.40
CA ALA A 705 7.06 -8.96 23.74
C ALA A 705 7.84 -7.85 23.02
N LEU A 706 7.17 -6.93 22.33
CA LEU A 706 7.81 -5.75 21.73
C LEU A 706 8.50 -4.87 22.79
N LEU A 707 7.93 -4.75 24.00
CA LEU A 707 8.57 -4.03 25.11
C LEU A 707 9.81 -4.75 25.64
N GLY A 708 9.78 -6.08 25.79
CA GLY A 708 10.95 -6.88 26.16
C GLY A 708 12.08 -6.74 25.14
N LEU A 709 11.78 -6.93 23.86
CA LEU A 709 12.73 -6.74 22.75
C LEU A 709 13.28 -5.30 22.72
N LYS A 710 12.43 -4.30 22.97
CA LYS A 710 12.86 -2.89 23.01
C LYS A 710 13.72 -2.56 24.22
N ALA A 711 13.42 -3.12 25.39
CA ALA A 711 14.25 -2.96 26.58
C ALA A 711 15.67 -3.47 26.35
N TYR A 712 15.83 -4.62 25.69
CA TYR A 712 17.13 -5.14 25.29
C TYR A 712 17.86 -4.17 24.34
N GLN A 713 17.19 -3.59 23.34
CA GLN A 713 17.80 -2.58 22.47
C GLN A 713 18.30 -1.35 23.25
N GLU A 714 17.50 -0.83 24.20
CA GLU A 714 17.91 0.33 25.00
C GLU A 714 19.02 -0.02 26.02
N TYR A 715 19.07 -1.26 26.51
CA TYR A 715 20.16 -1.80 27.32
C TYR A 715 21.48 -1.85 26.53
N VAL A 716 21.50 -2.49 25.35
CA VAL A 716 22.69 -2.59 24.48
C VAL A 716 23.16 -1.19 24.05
N ALA A 717 22.22 -0.28 23.75
CA ALA A 717 22.53 1.11 23.42
C ALA A 717 22.95 1.98 24.64
N LYS A 718 22.96 1.43 25.86
CA LYS A 718 23.25 2.11 27.14
C LYS A 718 22.36 3.33 27.40
N LYS A 719 21.15 3.28 26.85
CA LYS A 719 20.14 4.35 26.87
C LYS A 719 19.26 4.32 28.12
N GLY A 720 19.17 3.18 28.81
CA GLY A 720 18.44 3.06 30.08
C GLY A 720 17.01 2.58 29.87
N SER A 721 16.05 3.19 30.55
CA SER A 721 14.65 2.73 30.52
C SER A 721 13.99 2.96 29.16
N LEU A 722 13.23 1.95 28.70
CA LEU A 722 12.34 2.08 27.56
C LEU A 722 11.17 3.04 27.85
N TYR A 723 10.86 3.35 29.12
CA TYR A 723 9.78 4.28 29.48
C TYR A 723 10.22 5.74 29.49
N ASP A 724 11.52 6.05 29.49
CA ASP A 724 12.04 7.42 29.45
C ASP A 724 11.96 7.98 28.02
N PHE A 725 10.92 8.75 27.71
CA PHE A 725 10.73 9.40 26.40
C PHE A 725 11.51 10.71 26.26
N VAL A 726 12.02 11.29 27.34
CA VAL A 726 12.84 12.52 27.27
C VAL A 726 14.24 12.17 26.78
N LYS A 727 14.80 11.05 27.27
CA LYS A 727 16.10 10.51 26.85
C LYS A 727 16.00 9.63 25.61
N ASN A 728 14.92 8.84 25.49
CA ASN A 728 14.71 7.87 24.39
C ASN A 728 13.43 8.18 23.59
N PRO A 729 13.33 9.38 22.97
CA PRO A 729 12.13 9.87 22.30
C PRO A 729 11.74 9.02 21.09
N VAL A 730 10.44 9.03 20.78
CA VAL A 730 9.90 8.61 19.48
C VAL A 730 9.76 9.80 18.54
N ASN A 731 9.55 9.55 17.25
CA ASN A 731 9.21 10.61 16.31
C ASN A 731 7.90 11.30 16.72
N LYS A 732 7.93 12.62 16.89
CA LYS A 732 6.74 13.40 17.23
C LYS A 732 5.68 13.27 16.12
N TYR A 733 4.47 12.89 16.49
CA TYR A 733 3.34 12.90 15.56
C TYR A 733 2.91 14.33 15.26
N VAL A 734 2.76 14.62 13.97
CA VAL A 734 2.14 15.83 13.45
C VAL A 734 1.10 15.42 12.42
N GLU A 735 -0.05 16.09 12.46
CA GLU A 735 -1.15 15.82 11.53
C GLU A 735 -0.86 16.51 10.19
N TYR A 736 -1.19 15.84 9.09
CA TYR A 736 -1.08 16.39 7.74
C TYR A 736 -2.46 16.51 7.10
N ALA A 737 -2.64 17.52 6.25
CA ALA A 737 -3.87 17.73 5.50
C ALA A 737 -3.56 18.33 4.12
N ASP A 738 -4.48 18.11 3.18
CA ASP A 738 -4.37 18.58 1.81
C ASP A 738 -4.81 20.03 1.66
N VAL A 739 -4.12 20.76 0.77
CA VAL A 739 -4.49 22.13 0.39
C VAL A 739 -4.99 22.13 -1.06
N THR A 740 -6.31 22.22 -1.21
CA THR A 740 -6.98 22.37 -2.50
C THR A 740 -6.72 23.77 -3.04
N VAL A 741 -6.16 23.87 -4.25
CA VAL A 741 -5.96 25.14 -4.95
C VAL A 741 -6.93 25.20 -6.14
N GLN A 742 -7.62 26.33 -6.31
CA GLN A 742 -8.64 26.51 -7.34
C GLN A 742 -8.39 27.80 -8.14
N ALA A 743 -8.45 27.69 -9.47
CA ALA A 743 -8.72 28.84 -10.33
C ALA A 743 -10.22 29.08 -10.37
N VAL A 744 -10.66 30.32 -10.16
CA VAL A 744 -12.06 30.75 -10.29
C VAL A 744 -12.17 31.95 -11.23
N ASP A 745 -13.29 32.10 -11.92
CA ASP A 745 -13.59 33.35 -12.63
C ASP A 745 -14.11 34.45 -11.68
N GLN A 746 -14.40 35.64 -12.23
CA GLN A 746 -14.90 36.80 -11.46
C GLN A 746 -16.23 36.52 -10.74
N ASP A 747 -17.06 35.61 -11.25
CA ASP A 747 -18.32 35.18 -10.65
C ASP A 747 -18.10 34.08 -9.57
N GLY A 748 -16.85 33.69 -9.32
CA GLY A 748 -16.45 32.71 -8.31
C GLY A 748 -16.63 31.25 -8.73
N LYS A 749 -16.98 30.99 -10.00
CA LYS A 749 -17.13 29.64 -10.55
C LYS A 749 -15.76 29.01 -10.75
N VAL A 750 -15.61 27.77 -10.31
CA VAL A 750 -14.37 27.01 -10.45
C VAL A 750 -14.10 26.67 -11.92
N LEU A 751 -12.89 27.00 -12.38
CA LEU A 751 -12.38 26.74 -13.72
C LEU A 751 -11.46 25.51 -13.74
N LYS A 752 -10.61 25.37 -12.72
CA LYS A 752 -9.64 24.29 -12.53
C LYS A 752 -9.36 24.09 -11.04
N THR A 753 -9.14 22.85 -10.64
CA THR A 753 -8.77 22.47 -9.26
C THR A 753 -7.51 21.62 -9.31
N THR A 754 -6.63 21.77 -8.34
CA THR A 754 -5.54 20.85 -8.03
C THR A 754 -5.36 20.76 -6.51
N THR A 755 -4.47 19.88 -6.05
CA THR A 755 -4.20 19.67 -4.62
C THR A 755 -2.71 19.70 -4.36
N VAL A 756 -2.28 20.48 -3.36
CA VAL A 756 -0.97 20.35 -2.73
C VAL A 756 -1.14 19.41 -1.53
N ALA A 757 -0.80 18.15 -1.73
CA ALA A 757 -1.10 17.07 -0.78
C ALA A 757 -0.16 17.05 0.44
N ASN A 758 -0.58 16.38 1.52
CA ASN A 758 0.28 15.99 2.64
C ASN A 758 1.06 17.17 3.27
N GLN A 759 0.38 18.28 3.59
CA GLN A 759 0.99 19.47 4.18
C GLN A 759 0.78 19.49 5.71
N GLU A 760 1.79 19.87 6.48
CA GLU A 760 1.72 19.80 7.96
C GLU A 760 0.73 20.82 8.52
N VAL A 761 -0.27 20.34 9.27
CA VAL A 761 -1.34 21.15 9.87
C VAL A 761 -0.76 22.23 10.78
N GLY A 762 -1.24 23.46 10.62
CA GLY A 762 -0.78 24.61 11.39
C GLY A 762 0.50 25.28 10.85
N LYS A 763 1.21 24.67 9.89
CA LYS A 763 2.26 25.39 9.15
C LYS A 763 1.64 26.37 8.15
N LYS A 764 2.41 27.42 7.84
CA LYS A 764 2.16 28.35 6.74
C LYS A 764 2.88 27.82 5.50
N ILE A 765 2.17 27.67 4.39
CA ILE A 765 2.73 27.27 3.09
C ILE A 765 2.42 28.34 2.04
N THR A 766 3.25 28.46 1.01
CA THR A 766 3.01 29.35 -0.14
C THR A 766 2.53 28.51 -1.32
N VAL A 767 1.25 28.66 -1.70
CA VAL A 767 0.70 28.07 -2.94
C VAL A 767 0.82 29.06 -4.10
N LYS A 768 0.85 28.55 -5.33
CA LYS A 768 1.08 29.35 -6.54
C LYS A 768 -0.09 29.28 -7.51
N ALA A 769 -0.29 30.34 -8.27
CA ALA A 769 -1.33 30.40 -9.31
C ALA A 769 -1.00 29.54 -10.54
N ASP A 770 0.30 29.36 -10.86
CA ASP A 770 0.76 28.54 -12.01
C ASP A 770 0.21 27.10 -11.97
N GLN A 771 0.14 26.49 -10.78
CA GLN A 771 -0.47 25.19 -10.49
C GLN A 771 -1.91 25.05 -11.03
N VAL A 772 -2.66 26.15 -11.12
CA VAL A 772 -4.05 26.20 -11.58
C VAL A 772 -4.27 27.06 -12.84
N ALA A 773 -3.23 27.39 -13.59
CA ALA A 773 -3.37 28.15 -14.84
C ALA A 773 -4.34 27.48 -15.84
N VAL A 774 -5.10 28.30 -16.57
CA VAL A 774 -6.16 27.90 -17.52
C VAL A 774 -6.02 28.69 -18.82
N ASP A 775 -6.00 28.01 -19.97
CA ASP A 775 -5.88 28.66 -21.27
C ASP A 775 -7.11 29.54 -21.60
N GLY A 776 -6.86 30.69 -22.23
CA GLY A 776 -7.89 31.69 -22.53
C GLY A 776 -8.31 32.55 -21.33
N TYR A 777 -7.55 32.51 -20.23
CA TYR A 777 -7.77 33.29 -19.02
C TYR A 777 -6.47 33.90 -18.48
N ASP A 778 -6.52 35.17 -18.07
CA ASP A 778 -5.40 35.88 -17.42
C ASP A 778 -5.58 35.87 -15.89
N LEU A 779 -4.49 35.70 -15.14
CA LEU A 779 -4.52 35.84 -13.68
C LEU A 779 -4.85 37.28 -13.30
N LYS A 780 -5.82 37.48 -12.41
CA LYS A 780 -6.23 38.78 -11.87
C LYS A 780 -5.85 39.00 -10.39
N ASP A 781 -5.23 37.98 -9.80
CA ASP A 781 -4.85 37.85 -8.41
C ASP A 781 -3.33 37.97 -8.22
N ASP A 782 -2.84 37.93 -6.98
CA ASP A 782 -1.41 37.74 -6.73
C ASP A 782 -0.94 36.36 -7.23
N ALA A 783 0.29 36.28 -7.77
CA ALA A 783 0.85 35.04 -8.32
C ALA A 783 1.08 33.92 -7.27
N THR A 784 1.11 34.29 -5.99
CA THR A 784 1.35 33.40 -4.85
C THR A 784 0.48 33.82 -3.67
N LYS A 785 0.00 32.84 -2.89
CA LYS A 785 -0.71 33.10 -1.63
C LYS A 785 -0.15 32.23 -0.52
N ASP A 786 0.17 32.88 0.60
CA ASP A 786 0.47 32.16 1.83
C ASP A 786 -0.82 31.76 2.54
N VAL A 787 -0.90 30.51 3.01
CA VAL A 787 -2.03 30.00 3.78
C VAL A 787 -1.57 29.08 4.91
N THR A 788 -2.31 29.06 6.01
CA THR A 788 -2.11 28.08 7.07
C THR A 788 -2.90 26.80 6.75
N VAL A 789 -2.28 25.64 6.91
CA VAL A 789 -2.92 24.33 6.67
C VAL A 789 -3.90 24.01 7.80
N GLY A 790 -5.15 23.72 7.46
CA GLY A 790 -6.22 23.42 8.43
C GLY A 790 -6.56 21.93 8.51
N LYS A 791 -6.92 21.45 9.72
CA LYS A 791 -7.31 20.06 10.03
C LYS A 791 -8.42 19.47 9.15
N LYS A 792 -9.22 20.30 8.47
CA LYS A 792 -10.34 19.88 7.60
C LYS A 792 -10.03 20.07 6.10
N GLY A 793 -8.76 20.17 5.76
CA GLY A 793 -8.28 20.69 4.47
C GLY A 793 -8.38 22.21 4.40
N THR A 794 -7.59 22.81 3.50
CA THR A 794 -7.61 24.24 3.21
C THR A 794 -7.95 24.45 1.73
N ILE A 795 -8.84 25.40 1.42
CA ILE A 795 -9.14 25.78 0.03
C ILE A 795 -8.58 27.18 -0.25
N VAL A 796 -7.66 27.29 -1.21
CA VAL A 796 -7.15 28.56 -1.72
C VAL A 796 -7.73 28.83 -3.11
N LYS A 797 -8.13 30.08 -3.36
CA LYS A 797 -8.67 30.53 -4.66
C LYS A 797 -7.79 31.60 -5.27
N PHE A 798 -7.53 31.47 -6.57
CA PHE A 798 -6.92 32.49 -7.43
C PHE A 798 -7.96 32.93 -8.47
N ILE A 799 -8.17 34.24 -8.60
CA ILE A 799 -9.16 34.83 -9.51
C ILE A 799 -8.56 35.05 -10.91
N TYR A 800 -9.30 34.63 -11.94
CA TYR A 800 -8.92 34.72 -13.34
C TYR A 800 -9.95 35.48 -14.19
N ASN A 801 -9.46 36.24 -15.17
CA ASN A 801 -10.26 36.98 -16.15
C ASN A 801 -10.30 36.22 -17.48
N LYS A 802 -11.48 35.96 -18.04
CA LYS A 802 -11.58 35.39 -19.38
C LYS A 802 -11.14 36.38 -20.46
N HIS A 803 -10.41 35.93 -21.46
CA HIS A 803 -10.09 36.71 -22.66
C HIS A 803 -11.38 37.15 -23.39
N VAL A 804 -11.44 38.43 -23.77
CA VAL A 804 -12.62 39.04 -24.43
C VAL A 804 -12.34 39.26 -25.90
N ALA A 805 -13.05 38.55 -26.78
CA ALA A 805 -12.94 38.74 -28.23
C ALA A 805 -13.66 40.04 -28.67
N PRO A 806 -13.11 40.81 -29.63
CA PRO A 806 -13.71 42.05 -30.11
C PRO A 806 -15.00 41.81 -30.91
N ILE A 807 -16.04 42.60 -30.63
CA ILE A 807 -17.36 42.48 -31.27
C ILE A 807 -17.36 43.18 -32.64
N VAL A 808 -17.29 42.39 -33.71
CA VAL A 808 -17.45 42.87 -35.09
C VAL A 808 -18.92 43.18 -35.39
N GLN A 809 -19.19 44.32 -36.03
CA GLN A 809 -20.54 44.78 -36.39
C GLN A 809 -20.77 44.71 -37.91
N TYR A 810 -21.98 44.32 -38.31
CA TYR A 810 -22.35 44.12 -39.72
C TYR A 810 -23.58 44.96 -40.09
N ALA A 811 -23.67 45.37 -41.36
CA ALA A 811 -24.80 46.10 -41.94
C ALA A 811 -25.09 45.64 -43.38
N ASP A 812 -26.30 45.90 -43.86
CA ASP A 812 -26.72 45.58 -45.22
C ASP A 812 -26.49 46.77 -46.18
N VAL A 813 -26.07 46.48 -47.42
CA VAL A 813 -25.86 47.48 -48.48
C VAL A 813 -26.83 47.23 -49.62
N THR A 814 -27.68 48.22 -49.89
CA THR A 814 -28.65 48.17 -51.00
C THR A 814 -28.01 48.72 -52.28
N VAL A 815 -28.17 48.01 -53.38
CA VAL A 815 -27.75 48.42 -54.72
C VAL A 815 -29.01 48.61 -55.57
N GLN A 816 -29.05 49.68 -56.37
CA GLN A 816 -30.21 50.03 -57.22
C GLN A 816 -29.77 50.39 -58.64
N ALA A 817 -30.51 49.89 -59.63
CA ALA A 817 -30.55 50.46 -60.97
C ALA A 817 -31.63 51.54 -61.00
N ILE A 818 -31.28 52.72 -61.51
CA ILE A 818 -32.22 53.81 -61.81
C ILE A 818 -32.22 54.12 -63.30
N ASP A 819 -33.34 54.59 -63.86
CA ASP A 819 -33.32 55.23 -65.18
C ASP A 819 -32.75 56.67 -65.11
N GLN A 820 -32.65 57.32 -66.26
CA GLN A 820 -32.12 58.69 -66.38
C GLN A 820 -32.98 59.75 -65.67
N ASP A 821 -34.26 59.45 -65.40
CA ASP A 821 -35.18 60.29 -64.61
C ASP A 821 -35.08 59.98 -63.10
N GLY A 822 -34.21 59.05 -62.69
CA GLY A 822 -33.92 58.70 -61.30
C GLY A 822 -34.88 57.67 -60.68
N LYS A 823 -35.83 57.13 -61.46
CA LYS A 823 -36.79 56.11 -61.00
C LYS A 823 -36.12 54.74 -60.90
N VAL A 824 -36.36 54.04 -59.79
CA VAL A 824 -35.76 52.72 -59.53
C VAL A 824 -36.37 51.67 -60.47
N LEU A 825 -35.50 51.00 -61.22
CA LEU A 825 -35.83 49.90 -62.13
C LEU A 825 -35.70 48.54 -61.45
N LYS A 826 -34.68 48.38 -60.58
CA LYS A 826 -34.36 47.13 -59.85
C LYS A 826 -33.57 47.45 -58.60
N SER A 827 -33.79 46.70 -57.52
CA SER A 827 -33.11 46.87 -56.23
C SER A 827 -32.70 45.51 -55.67
N VAL A 828 -31.48 45.40 -55.15
CA VAL A 828 -30.90 44.17 -54.56
C VAL A 828 -30.13 44.54 -53.30
N THR A 829 -30.25 43.75 -52.23
CA THR A 829 -29.53 43.98 -50.98
C THR A 829 -28.40 42.98 -50.80
N VAL A 830 -27.18 43.48 -50.75
CA VAL A 830 -25.96 42.74 -50.36
C VAL A 830 -25.91 42.73 -48.84
N LYS A 831 -26.22 41.57 -48.24
CA LYS A 831 -26.40 41.46 -46.79
C LYS A 831 -25.09 41.28 -46.01
N HIS A 832 -25.14 41.58 -44.72
CA HIS A 832 -24.14 41.16 -43.73
C HIS A 832 -22.70 41.55 -44.09
N GLN A 833 -22.48 42.83 -44.40
CA GLN A 833 -21.17 43.39 -44.72
C GLN A 833 -20.56 44.05 -43.48
N GLU A 834 -19.26 43.86 -43.25
CA GLU A 834 -18.58 44.37 -42.04
C GLU A 834 -18.48 45.91 -42.05
N VAL A 835 -19.00 46.55 -41.00
CA VAL A 835 -19.05 48.02 -40.87
C VAL A 835 -17.63 48.60 -40.82
N GLY A 836 -17.36 49.60 -41.66
CA GLY A 836 -16.05 50.24 -41.78
C GLY A 836 -15.11 49.59 -42.80
N LYS A 837 -15.41 48.41 -43.34
CA LYS A 837 -14.67 47.88 -44.52
C LYS A 837 -15.10 48.59 -45.80
N LYS A 838 -14.20 48.64 -46.78
CA LYS A 838 -14.52 48.96 -48.17
C LYS A 838 -14.99 47.69 -48.88
N ILE A 839 -16.05 47.80 -49.68
CA ILE A 839 -16.53 46.75 -50.59
C ILE A 839 -16.81 47.34 -51.97
N THR A 840 -16.62 46.52 -53.01
CA THR A 840 -16.93 46.88 -54.40
C THR A 840 -18.30 46.32 -54.79
N VAL A 841 -19.29 47.18 -54.97
CA VAL A 841 -20.60 46.79 -55.55
C VAL A 841 -20.55 46.89 -57.07
N LYS A 842 -21.25 46.01 -57.79
CA LYS A 842 -21.18 45.91 -59.25
C LYS A 842 -22.54 46.20 -59.88
N ALA A 843 -22.56 47.02 -60.93
CA ALA A 843 -23.78 47.38 -61.66
C ALA A 843 -24.55 46.14 -62.15
N GLY A 844 -23.83 45.10 -62.60
CA GLY A 844 -24.41 43.82 -63.02
C GLY A 844 -25.35 43.15 -62.02
N GLN A 845 -25.20 43.40 -60.71
CA GLN A 845 -26.10 42.89 -59.67
C GLN A 845 -27.55 43.40 -59.84
N VAL A 846 -27.71 44.58 -60.46
CA VAL A 846 -29.00 45.25 -60.68
C VAL A 846 -29.31 45.49 -62.16
N ALA A 847 -28.59 44.88 -63.08
CA ALA A 847 -28.85 45.01 -64.52
C ALA A 847 -30.30 44.63 -64.90
N VAL A 848 -30.85 45.33 -65.88
CA VAL A 848 -32.24 45.22 -66.35
C VAL A 848 -32.25 45.11 -67.87
N ASN A 849 -32.87 44.05 -68.40
CA ASN A 849 -32.95 43.82 -69.85
C ASN A 849 -33.74 44.97 -70.52
N GLY A 850 -33.27 45.43 -71.68
CA GLY A 850 -33.82 46.61 -72.36
C GLY A 850 -33.23 47.95 -71.90
N TYR A 851 -32.15 47.94 -71.10
CA TYR A 851 -31.43 49.16 -70.67
C TYR A 851 -29.91 48.96 -70.67
N ASP A 852 -29.18 49.97 -71.17
CA ASP A 852 -27.73 50.08 -71.06
C ASP A 852 -27.31 50.77 -69.76
N LEU A 853 -26.18 50.36 -69.18
CA LEU A 853 -25.49 51.13 -68.14
C LEU A 853 -24.94 52.44 -68.72
N LYS A 854 -25.09 53.56 -67.98
CA LYS A 854 -24.52 54.89 -68.29
C LYS A 854 -23.74 55.44 -67.09
N ASP A 855 -23.00 54.54 -66.44
CA ASP A 855 -22.33 54.71 -65.16
C ASP A 855 -21.11 53.77 -65.12
N GLU A 856 -20.24 53.85 -64.11
CA GLU A 856 -19.14 52.90 -63.97
C GLU A 856 -19.67 51.50 -63.62
N ALA A 857 -19.02 50.45 -64.15
CA ALA A 857 -19.45 49.05 -63.94
C ALA A 857 -19.36 48.58 -62.47
N THR A 858 -18.60 49.30 -61.64
CA THR A 858 -18.33 49.01 -60.24
C THR A 858 -18.21 50.30 -59.45
N LYS A 859 -18.60 50.29 -58.17
CA LYS A 859 -18.38 51.41 -57.23
C LYS A 859 -17.88 50.88 -55.90
N ASP A 860 -16.78 51.46 -55.42
CA ASP A 860 -16.24 51.19 -54.08
C ASP A 860 -16.93 52.05 -53.03
N ILE A 861 -17.40 51.41 -51.96
CA ILE A 861 -18.05 52.08 -50.83
C ILE A 861 -17.54 51.53 -49.51
N THR A 862 -17.34 52.40 -48.53
CA THR A 862 -17.25 51.98 -47.12
C THR A 862 -18.64 51.61 -46.61
N VAL A 863 -18.75 50.49 -45.91
CA VAL A 863 -19.99 50.02 -45.27
C VAL A 863 -20.30 50.86 -44.04
N GLU A 864 -21.49 51.45 -43.99
CA GLU A 864 -21.93 52.34 -42.92
C GLU A 864 -22.99 51.68 -42.03
N LYS A 865 -22.96 51.97 -40.72
CA LYS A 865 -23.82 51.34 -39.70
C LYS A 865 -25.33 51.57 -39.91
N ALA A 866 -25.71 52.64 -40.62
CA ALA A 866 -27.10 52.94 -40.97
C ALA A 866 -27.62 52.11 -42.16
N GLY A 867 -26.76 51.30 -42.79
CA GLY A 867 -27.00 50.77 -44.14
C GLY A 867 -26.75 51.84 -45.20
N LYS A 868 -26.39 51.42 -46.42
CA LYS A 868 -26.03 52.34 -47.51
C LYS A 868 -26.72 51.95 -48.81
N THR A 869 -27.22 52.94 -49.55
CA THR A 869 -27.83 52.72 -50.89
C THR A 869 -26.91 53.26 -51.97
N VAL A 870 -26.46 52.38 -52.87
CA VAL A 870 -25.64 52.73 -54.05
C VAL A 870 -26.51 52.65 -55.29
N LYS A 871 -26.45 53.69 -56.14
CA LYS A 871 -27.22 53.77 -57.39
C LYS A 871 -26.30 53.69 -58.61
N PHE A 872 -26.78 52.98 -59.63
CA PHE A 872 -26.20 52.91 -60.96
C PHE A 872 -27.23 53.40 -61.98
N THR A 873 -26.84 54.33 -62.84
CA THR A 873 -27.75 54.93 -63.84
C THR A 873 -27.78 54.13 -65.14
N TYR A 874 -28.98 53.88 -65.64
CA TYR A 874 -29.26 53.13 -66.86
C TYR A 874 -30.10 53.96 -67.85
N ALA A 875 -29.91 53.74 -69.15
CA ALA A 875 -30.73 54.35 -70.22
C ALA A 875 -31.40 53.27 -71.05
N LYS A 876 -32.68 53.49 -71.40
CA LYS A 876 -33.49 52.51 -72.11
C LYS A 876 -33.00 52.30 -73.55
N HIS A 877 -32.95 51.05 -74.01
CA HIS A 877 -32.61 50.72 -75.40
C HIS A 877 -33.61 51.33 -76.38
N THR A 878 -33.09 51.94 -77.44
CA THR A 878 -33.84 52.36 -78.62
C THR A 878 -33.52 51.44 -79.78
N THR A 879 -34.58 51.00 -80.50
CA THR A 879 -34.56 49.90 -81.49
C THR A 879 -34.21 48.50 -80.93
N VAL A 880 -34.69 47.46 -81.62
CA VAL A 880 -34.68 46.07 -81.14
C VAL A 880 -33.63 45.25 -81.88
N VAL A 881 -32.75 44.58 -81.12
CA VAL A 881 -31.95 43.44 -81.59
C VAL A 881 -31.94 42.39 -80.48
N THR A 882 -32.21 41.12 -80.82
CA THR A 882 -32.31 40.03 -79.85
C THR A 882 -30.96 39.36 -79.62
N PRO A 883 -30.39 39.36 -78.40
CA PRO A 883 -29.24 38.54 -78.08
C PRO A 883 -29.69 37.13 -77.67
N THR A 884 -29.22 36.11 -78.39
CA THR A 884 -29.40 34.70 -78.03
C THR A 884 -28.26 34.23 -77.13
N THR A 885 -28.52 34.04 -75.84
CA THR A 885 -27.59 33.35 -74.94
C THR A 885 -27.52 31.87 -75.32
N GLU A 886 -26.30 31.34 -75.49
CA GLU A 886 -26.07 29.92 -75.72
C GLU A 886 -25.89 29.18 -74.38
N TYR A 887 -26.50 28.00 -74.27
CA TYR A 887 -26.45 27.16 -73.08
C TYR A 887 -26.00 25.75 -73.46
N ALA A 888 -25.26 25.10 -72.55
CA ALA A 888 -24.78 23.73 -72.70
C ALA A 888 -25.03 22.91 -71.44
N ASP A 889 -25.04 21.59 -71.59
CA ASP A 889 -25.28 20.65 -70.50
C ASP A 889 -23.96 20.19 -69.84
N VAL A 890 -23.97 20.11 -68.50
CA VAL A 890 -22.84 19.64 -67.71
C VAL A 890 -23.13 18.25 -67.17
N THR A 891 -22.26 17.30 -67.45
CA THR A 891 -22.33 15.92 -66.95
C THR A 891 -21.50 15.79 -65.66
N VAL A 892 -22.14 15.34 -64.58
CA VAL A 892 -21.48 15.11 -63.29
C VAL A 892 -21.45 13.61 -63.00
N GLN A 893 -20.31 13.05 -62.63
CA GLN A 893 -20.14 11.61 -62.43
C GLN A 893 -19.58 11.23 -61.05
N ALA A 894 -20.15 10.19 -60.43
CA ALA A 894 -19.47 9.40 -59.42
C ALA A 894 -18.67 8.30 -60.12
N VAL A 895 -17.40 8.15 -59.78
CA VAL A 895 -16.49 7.18 -60.39
C VAL A 895 -15.74 6.40 -59.31
N ASP A 896 -15.42 5.13 -59.54
CA ASP A 896 -14.66 4.32 -58.57
C ASP A 896 -13.14 4.67 -58.54
N PRO A 897 -12.25 3.94 -57.84
CA PRO A 897 -10.81 4.26 -57.87
C PRO A 897 -10.19 4.11 -59.26
N MET A 898 -10.56 3.04 -59.98
CA MET A 898 -10.26 2.83 -61.42
C MET A 898 -11.19 3.68 -62.32
N GLY A 899 -11.95 4.57 -61.70
CA GLY A 899 -12.97 5.48 -62.19
C GLY A 899 -13.95 4.98 -63.22
N LYS A 900 -14.28 3.69 -63.21
CA LYS A 900 -15.50 3.21 -63.86
C LYS A 900 -16.68 4.02 -63.29
N VAL A 901 -17.58 4.48 -64.16
CA VAL A 901 -18.73 5.29 -63.72
C VAL A 901 -19.68 4.45 -62.87
N LEU A 902 -19.94 4.95 -61.65
CA LEU A 902 -20.90 4.39 -60.70
C LEU A 902 -22.27 5.07 -60.80
N LYS A 903 -22.31 6.37 -61.15
CA LYS A 903 -23.53 7.18 -61.28
C LYS A 903 -23.26 8.41 -62.13
N THR A 904 -24.24 8.84 -62.92
CA THR A 904 -24.19 10.08 -63.71
C THR A 904 -25.41 10.95 -63.40
N VAL A 905 -25.23 12.27 -63.36
CA VAL A 905 -26.29 13.28 -63.25
C VAL A 905 -25.99 14.39 -64.26
N LYS A 906 -26.93 14.74 -65.14
CA LYS A 906 -26.83 15.93 -66.00
C LYS A 906 -27.35 17.16 -65.24
N MET A 907 -26.60 18.26 -65.30
CA MET A 907 -27.02 19.61 -64.96
C MET A 907 -27.23 20.37 -66.27
N SER A 908 -28.47 20.41 -66.74
CA SER A 908 -28.79 20.96 -68.05
C SER A 908 -28.81 22.49 -68.09
N HIS A 909 -28.70 23.06 -69.29
CA HIS A 909 -28.93 24.49 -69.57
C HIS A 909 -28.07 25.44 -68.70
N GLN A 910 -26.77 25.18 -68.62
CA GLN A 910 -25.79 26.08 -67.98
C GLN A 910 -25.23 27.06 -69.02
N GLU A 911 -24.96 28.31 -68.63
CA GLU A 911 -24.56 29.36 -69.58
C GLU A 911 -23.12 29.15 -70.07
N VAL A 912 -22.90 29.16 -71.40
CA VAL A 912 -21.59 28.87 -71.99
C VAL A 912 -20.56 29.93 -71.57
N GLY A 913 -19.43 29.50 -71.00
CA GLY A 913 -18.39 30.34 -70.42
C GLY A 913 -18.57 30.64 -68.93
N GLN A 914 -19.67 30.24 -68.30
CA GLN A 914 -19.87 30.39 -66.85
C GLN A 914 -18.95 29.45 -66.06
N ILE A 915 -18.37 29.92 -64.95
CA ILE A 915 -17.74 29.05 -63.96
C ILE A 915 -18.79 28.63 -62.93
N ILE A 916 -19.00 27.32 -62.77
CA ILE A 916 -19.96 26.74 -61.83
C ILE A 916 -19.25 25.88 -60.77
N THR A 917 -19.84 25.81 -59.57
CA THR A 917 -19.38 24.96 -58.47
C THR A 917 -20.36 23.80 -58.26
N VAL A 918 -19.87 22.57 -58.43
CA VAL A 918 -20.66 21.34 -58.33
C VAL A 918 -20.35 20.63 -57.00
N LYS A 919 -21.34 19.94 -56.40
CA LYS A 919 -21.20 19.28 -55.08
C LYS A 919 -21.31 17.77 -55.18
N ALA A 920 -20.39 17.05 -54.52
CA ALA A 920 -20.41 15.60 -54.45
C ALA A 920 -21.71 15.03 -53.82
N SER A 921 -22.40 15.79 -52.97
CA SER A 921 -23.69 15.38 -52.38
C SER A 921 -24.82 15.17 -53.40
N GLN A 922 -24.68 15.66 -54.63
CA GLN A 922 -25.63 15.38 -55.73
C GLN A 922 -25.49 13.94 -56.27
N LEU A 923 -24.40 13.25 -55.92
CA LEU A 923 -23.95 12.00 -56.52
C LEU A 923 -23.88 10.81 -55.57
N LEU A 924 -24.54 10.86 -54.40
CA LEU A 924 -24.57 9.76 -53.43
C LEU A 924 -24.86 8.39 -54.09
N VAL A 925 -23.97 7.42 -53.83
CA VAL A 925 -24.06 6.01 -54.25
C VAL A 925 -24.12 5.17 -52.98
N SER A 926 -25.11 4.29 -52.85
CA SER A 926 -25.24 3.43 -51.66
C SER A 926 -24.10 2.40 -51.61
N GLY A 927 -23.48 2.20 -50.45
CA GLY A 927 -22.34 1.28 -50.28
C GLY A 927 -20.99 1.84 -50.76
N TYR A 928 -20.86 3.16 -50.94
CA TYR A 928 -19.61 3.81 -51.38
C TYR A 928 -19.37 5.15 -50.65
N ASP A 929 -18.14 5.36 -50.18
CA ASP A 929 -17.70 6.60 -49.52
C ASP A 929 -16.97 7.53 -50.50
N LEU A 930 -17.12 8.84 -50.32
CA LEU A 930 -16.40 9.86 -51.09
C LEU A 930 -14.91 9.87 -50.70
N LYS A 931 -14.01 9.82 -51.70
CA LYS A 931 -12.56 10.04 -51.55
C LYS A 931 -12.07 11.07 -52.55
N ASP A 932 -12.71 12.23 -52.48
CA ASP A 932 -12.48 13.40 -53.31
C ASP A 932 -12.96 14.65 -52.56
N ASP A 933 -12.64 15.85 -53.06
CA ASP A 933 -13.14 17.08 -52.45
C ASP A 933 -14.68 17.16 -52.54
N ALA A 934 -15.33 17.64 -51.47
CA ALA A 934 -16.79 17.73 -51.39
C ALA A 934 -17.42 18.67 -52.46
N THR A 935 -16.61 19.54 -53.07
CA THR A 935 -17.01 20.46 -54.14
C THR A 935 -15.89 20.66 -55.14
N LYS A 936 -16.21 20.83 -56.42
CA LYS A 936 -15.25 21.21 -57.48
C LYS A 936 -15.84 22.26 -58.41
N THR A 937 -14.98 22.95 -59.17
CA THR A 937 -15.37 23.97 -60.16
C THR A 937 -15.02 23.57 -61.59
N LEU A 938 -15.78 24.08 -62.55
CA LEU A 938 -15.48 23.99 -63.99
C LEU A 938 -16.03 25.23 -64.74
N THR A 939 -15.47 25.51 -65.91
CA THR A 939 -16.03 26.44 -66.89
C THR A 939 -16.87 25.68 -67.91
N VAL A 940 -18.10 26.12 -68.16
CA VAL A 940 -19.03 25.46 -69.10
C VAL A 940 -18.56 25.69 -70.54
N ALA A 941 -18.19 24.61 -71.24
CA ALA A 941 -17.82 24.63 -72.65
C ALA A 941 -19.04 24.41 -73.58
N LYS A 942 -18.93 24.91 -74.82
CA LYS A 942 -20.05 24.93 -75.80
C LYS A 942 -20.45 23.54 -76.31
N ASP A 943 -19.50 22.61 -76.29
CA ASP A 943 -19.61 21.19 -76.61
C ASP A 943 -20.04 20.33 -75.41
N GLY A 944 -20.42 20.96 -74.30
CA GLY A 944 -20.74 20.32 -73.03
C GLY A 944 -19.50 20.17 -72.14
N SER A 945 -19.68 19.74 -70.89
CA SER A 945 -18.55 19.58 -69.96
C SER A 945 -18.78 18.43 -69.00
N THR A 946 -17.72 17.69 -68.64
CA THR A 946 -17.83 16.57 -67.68
C THR A 946 -16.93 16.81 -66.47
N ILE A 947 -17.44 16.52 -65.27
CA ILE A 947 -16.66 16.54 -64.02
C ILE A 947 -16.98 15.32 -63.16
N SER A 948 -15.94 14.76 -62.54
CA SER A 948 -16.05 13.48 -61.82
C SER A 948 -15.52 13.58 -60.38
N PHE A 949 -16.18 12.86 -59.47
CA PHE A 949 -15.82 12.71 -58.06
C PHE A 949 -15.51 11.23 -57.78
N LYS A 950 -14.37 10.93 -57.16
CA LYS A 950 -13.94 9.58 -56.78
C LYS A 950 -14.66 9.07 -55.54
N TYR A 951 -15.15 7.84 -55.61
CA TYR A 951 -15.74 7.09 -54.52
C TYR A 951 -15.04 5.74 -54.34
N VAL A 952 -15.03 5.20 -53.13
CA VAL A 952 -14.49 3.88 -52.79
C VAL A 952 -15.61 3.02 -52.21
N LYS A 953 -15.70 1.75 -52.60
CA LYS A 953 -16.72 0.84 -52.06
C LYS A 953 -16.48 0.62 -50.56
N GLN A 954 -17.53 0.70 -49.77
CA GLN A 954 -17.51 0.32 -48.36
C GLN A 954 -17.20 -1.18 -48.24
N ALA A 955 -16.27 -1.53 -47.34
CA ALA A 955 -15.92 -2.91 -47.08
C ALA A 955 -17.06 -3.63 -46.34
N ILE A 956 -17.35 -4.87 -46.74
CA ILE A 956 -18.21 -5.77 -45.96
C ILE A 956 -17.29 -6.50 -44.98
N LEU A 957 -17.62 -6.43 -43.69
CA LEU A 957 -17.03 -7.27 -42.66
C LEU A 957 -17.89 -8.52 -42.47
N ASP A 958 -17.74 -9.47 -43.39
CA ASP A 958 -18.06 -10.88 -43.11
C ASP A 958 -16.93 -11.44 -42.24
N GLY A 959 -17.28 -12.19 -41.19
CA GLY A 959 -16.31 -12.70 -40.23
C GLY A 959 -15.84 -14.12 -40.53
N ASP A 960 -14.63 -14.27 -41.05
CA ASP A 960 -13.68 -15.36 -40.71
C ASP A 960 -12.25 -14.93 -41.11
N GLN A 961 -11.26 -15.66 -40.61
CA GLN A 961 -9.83 -15.64 -40.95
C GLN A 961 -9.00 -14.44 -40.50
N ASP A 962 -8.63 -14.53 -39.21
CA ASP A 962 -7.22 -14.62 -38.79
C ASP A 962 -6.40 -13.31 -38.69
N SER A 963 -5.15 -13.50 -38.28
CA SER A 963 -4.34 -12.69 -37.37
C SER A 963 -3.62 -11.48 -37.95
N SER A 964 -3.24 -10.61 -37.01
CA SER A 964 -2.09 -9.69 -37.02
C SER A 964 -2.16 -8.34 -37.77
N ASP A 965 -1.83 -7.29 -37.01
CA ASP A 965 -1.04 -6.11 -37.36
C ASP A 965 -1.13 -5.52 -38.78
N THR A 966 -2.02 -4.53 -38.94
CA THR A 966 -1.76 -3.43 -39.88
C THR A 966 -0.91 -2.34 -39.23
N LYS A 967 0.41 -2.38 -39.45
CA LYS A 967 1.13 -1.13 -39.78
C LYS A 967 0.87 -0.79 -41.25
N THR A 968 0.73 0.51 -41.52
CA THR A 968 0.39 1.11 -42.83
C THR A 968 1.69 1.34 -43.67
N PRO A 969 1.72 1.99 -44.87
CA PRO A 969 0.65 2.67 -45.64
C PRO A 969 0.69 2.55 -47.21
N SER A 970 -0.32 3.19 -47.87
CA SER A 970 -0.26 3.76 -49.25
C SER A 970 -0.38 2.78 -50.45
N SER A 971 -0.80 3.17 -51.68
CA SER A 971 -1.50 4.37 -52.23
C SER A 971 -1.93 4.16 -53.71
N ASN A 972 -2.75 5.08 -54.28
CA ASN A 972 -3.00 5.35 -55.73
C ASN A 972 -3.79 4.29 -56.57
N ASP A 973 -4.48 4.59 -57.70
CA ASP A 973 -5.14 5.82 -58.27
C ASP A 973 -5.98 5.49 -59.57
N ARG A 974 -6.87 6.41 -59.97
CA ARG A 974 -7.38 6.82 -61.34
C ARG A 974 -8.24 5.94 -62.33
N THR A 975 -9.50 6.41 -62.53
CA THR A 975 -10.22 6.88 -63.79
C THR A 975 -10.60 5.99 -65.01
N SER A 976 -11.92 5.91 -65.35
CA SER A 976 -12.60 6.47 -66.57
C SER A 976 -13.99 5.83 -66.98
N ASN A 977 -15.07 6.64 -67.09
CA ASN A 977 -16.31 6.54 -67.94
C ASN A 977 -17.21 5.26 -67.86
N GLY A 978 -18.46 5.14 -68.37
CA GLY A 978 -19.47 5.96 -69.12
C GLY A 978 -20.84 5.19 -69.13
N THR A 979 -21.96 5.40 -69.88
CA THR A 979 -22.56 6.44 -70.77
C THR A 979 -24.03 6.04 -71.15
N GLY A 980 -24.97 6.99 -71.44
CA GLY A 980 -26.34 6.78 -72.02
C GLY A 980 -27.51 6.56 -71.00
N GLU A 981 -28.79 7.00 -71.13
CA GLU A 981 -29.77 7.35 -72.22
C GLU A 981 -30.72 6.18 -72.65
N ASP A 982 -32.06 6.30 -72.81
CA ASP A 982 -33.02 7.44 -72.65
C ASP A 982 -34.53 7.01 -72.57
N ASN A 983 -35.47 7.99 -72.47
CA ASN A 983 -36.93 8.02 -72.85
C ASN A 983 -38.10 7.58 -71.91
N ALA A 984 -38.99 8.55 -71.63
CA ALA A 984 -40.48 8.60 -71.82
C ALA A 984 -41.45 7.53 -71.18
N GLU A 985 -42.73 7.80 -70.81
CA GLU A 985 -43.58 9.03 -70.72
C GLU A 985 -44.85 8.86 -69.82
N THR A 986 -45.57 9.97 -69.55
CA THR A 986 -47.03 10.13 -69.25
C THR A 986 -47.72 9.77 -67.89
N THR A 987 -48.43 10.80 -67.38
CA THR A 987 -49.77 10.83 -66.71
C THR A 987 -49.98 10.69 -65.17
N LEU A 988 -51.14 11.24 -64.75
CA LEU A 988 -51.59 11.70 -63.41
C LEU A 988 -53.02 11.11 -63.15
N PRO A 989 -53.63 11.10 -61.92
CA PRO A 989 -53.83 12.31 -61.08
C PRO A 989 -53.89 12.13 -59.52
N GLN A 990 -54.30 13.24 -58.89
CA GLN A 990 -54.45 13.62 -57.45
C GLN A 990 -55.35 12.66 -56.62
N THR A 991 -55.43 12.68 -55.27
CA THR A 991 -55.46 13.79 -54.25
C THR A 991 -54.99 13.30 -52.86
N GLY A 992 -54.55 14.11 -51.87
CA GLY A 992 -54.20 15.55 -51.83
C GLY A 992 -54.16 16.15 -50.39
N VAL A 993 -53.24 17.12 -50.14
CA VAL A 993 -53.33 18.28 -49.18
C VAL A 993 -53.50 17.96 -47.66
N LYS A 994 -52.65 18.42 -46.70
CA LYS A 994 -52.24 19.81 -46.39
C LYS A 994 -50.97 19.95 -45.49
N THR A 995 -50.34 21.12 -45.50
CA THR A 995 -49.26 21.63 -44.59
C THR A 995 -49.82 22.30 -43.31
N ALA A 996 -49.12 22.88 -42.31
CA ALA A 996 -47.74 23.40 -42.07
C ALA A 996 -47.41 23.32 -40.52
N LEU A 997 -46.21 23.51 -39.89
CA LEU A 997 -44.84 24.05 -40.14
C LEU A 997 -44.54 25.39 -39.37
N MET A 998 -43.39 25.49 -38.65
CA MET A 998 -42.81 26.62 -37.85
C MET A 998 -43.49 26.97 -36.50
N SER A 999 -42.93 27.78 -35.56
CA SER A 999 -41.56 27.94 -34.99
C SER A 999 -41.50 29.04 -33.89
N ILE A 1000 -40.70 28.87 -32.82
CA ILE A 1000 -40.06 29.91 -31.94
C ILE A 1000 -40.95 30.91 -31.16
N THR A 1001 -40.63 31.17 -29.88
CA THR A 1001 -40.50 32.52 -29.22
C THR A 1001 -40.01 32.39 -27.76
N VAL A 1002 -39.38 33.45 -27.21
CA VAL A 1002 -38.73 33.53 -25.88
C VAL A 1002 -39.62 34.22 -24.83
N GLY A 1003 -39.47 33.85 -23.54
CA GLY A 1003 -40.02 34.59 -22.39
C GLY A 1003 -39.24 34.32 -21.09
N LEU A 1004 -39.11 35.32 -20.21
CA LEU A 1004 -38.25 35.29 -19.01
C LEU A 1004 -38.93 35.93 -17.79
N VAL A 1005 -38.94 35.23 -16.64
CA VAL A 1005 -39.30 35.74 -15.30
C VAL A 1005 -38.54 34.93 -14.23
N MET A 1006 -38.05 35.59 -13.16
CA MET A 1006 -37.56 34.94 -11.93
C MET A 1006 -38.59 35.07 -10.79
N VAL A 1007 -38.72 34.08 -9.90
CA VAL A 1007 -39.15 34.25 -8.49
C VAL A 1007 -38.42 33.21 -7.60
N ILE A 1008 -38.24 33.53 -6.31
CA ILE A 1008 -37.44 32.83 -5.29
C ILE A 1008 -38.33 31.94 -4.38
N SER A 1009 -37.84 30.74 -4.01
CA SER A 1009 -37.94 30.07 -2.68
C SER A 1009 -37.61 28.56 -2.84
N ALA A 1010 -36.87 27.82 -1.99
CA ALA A 1010 -36.48 27.88 -0.56
C ALA A 1010 -37.35 27.02 0.38
N LEU A 1011 -36.68 26.31 1.32
CA LEU A 1011 -37.19 25.26 2.23
C LEU A 1011 -37.54 23.93 1.51
N GLY A 1012 -37.38 22.75 2.12
CA GLY A 1012 -36.79 22.41 3.43
C GLY A 1012 -37.54 21.30 4.17
N VAL A 1013 -36.93 20.76 5.25
CA VAL A 1013 -37.53 19.87 6.27
C VAL A 1013 -37.70 18.37 5.91
N TRP A 1014 -36.69 17.58 6.29
CA TRP A 1014 -36.73 16.58 7.38
C TRP A 1014 -37.90 15.58 7.45
N PHE A 1015 -37.57 14.27 7.57
CA PHE A 1015 -38.41 13.29 8.26
C PHE A 1015 -37.57 12.38 9.16
N LYS A 1016 -37.99 12.22 10.42
CA LYS A 1016 -37.34 11.36 11.43
C LYS A 1016 -38.39 10.50 12.14
N LYS A 1017 -38.24 9.17 12.04
CA LYS A 1017 -38.68 8.11 12.99
C LYS A 1017 -40.11 8.27 13.58
N SER A 1018 -41.03 7.30 13.43
CA SER A 1018 -40.90 6.03 14.18
C SER A 1018 -42.05 5.03 13.98
N THR A 1019 -41.71 3.73 14.09
CA THR A 1019 -42.50 2.59 14.63
C THR A 1019 -43.92 2.28 14.12
N LYS A 1020 -44.12 1.02 13.68
CA LYS A 1020 -44.69 -0.05 14.55
C LYS A 1020 -44.58 -1.46 13.94
N LYS A 1021 -44.28 -2.44 14.81
CA LYS A 1021 -44.61 -3.89 14.77
C LYS A 1021 -44.48 -4.65 13.44
N ALA A 1022 -43.50 -5.55 13.37
CA ALA A 1022 -43.74 -6.97 13.60
C ALA A 1022 -42.65 -7.50 14.55
#